data_AF-A0A858JRM4-F1
#
_entry.id   AF-A0A858JRM4-F1
#
_cell.length_a   1.000
_cell.length_b   1.000
_cell.length_c   1.000
_cell.angle_alpha   90.00
_cell.angle_beta   90.00
_cell.angle_gamma   90.00
#
_symmetry.space_group_name_H-M   'P 1'
#
loop_
_entity.id
_entity.type
_entity.pdbx_description
1 polymer ?
#
loop_
_entity_poly.entity_id
_entity_poly.type
_entity_poly.pdbx_seq_one_letter_code
_entity_poly.pdbx_strand_id
1 'polypeptide(L)'
;MTVVERQVHGYRKGHQLLAGSVQLPMEDQAAIDRLSDVAGPLRPRERFEPYLTGYPLPSGTHYVFARTWQDLTVTRAGCVRTISLIIPMADWAATDGISAFLALLELDRPPTDGDATRVYLENVSAQALPPVSAFKGNEVLEALFLENSQPVVLFDAPMPELIAVRLMTALWPSMRRRFAISTFALSPRKVAGRDFNLVFAPKDARAKFSDWSGRRVDGRLSQSARHRWTSSIVRRVFDDPHPRLLTSKEVGLVGGDGEDIDNAATLRIALLWDELLSKLSGTPTAALGLLDIANSGKVRDALAVRILEPLLADAVLRAPSILPEAEAWTFLGAIARKMHGRSMPLGVDAVGTAVGQLAGRAPERAIAMLSQPDERGVITGLSPIIADGIGHAFGDRAERALLSARPEVFGRLLSESARLAEGVANDPRLVERVGEIVPDLEPPLAAAVGDELLPLLVWDWQLPAARPLVKKLDGGQLAAEIRHLGSVNDFEASGLADCCIRRAREIGMKDAVLIALSDMPATDRRNALLAQALDPALGDARWLLREAHLPEDLRAAMFAGLLRRADDSQLGVILGDPGIGVDAVPIAERVAPDLLQRVIFIDAVPCDVFVRIVTTVFARTEGDDRSKIAFRALQRCLGAHFPGDETAFLVEMLGGLGEKLDGAWVARAGLASGIRASLASRNMVAFQKATKLARLRLVCAIGEVGEILRERRVFDLDAAAAEACADLLLEADKVEPYAALAAAGHLLPMLMHQRKEPVSLMIAVAFPIIYRELAKKDEVPDLLKFVPFFDWDRCKAARQELVSAFMASSWPPGDLALTACRCNDLGKILRRTAKAYGGDGYIGRVEADLARLPDGCRKPATQTISSIRSDWSAKVDWRD
;
A
#
# COMPACT_ATOMS: atom_id res chain seq x y z
N MET A 1 15.62 -46.05 -57.97
CA MET A 1 15.43 -46.94 -59.14
C MET A 1 13.95 -46.95 -59.43
N THR A 2 13.55 -46.38 -60.56
CA THR A 2 12.16 -46.26 -61.00
C THR A 2 11.87 -47.35 -62.02
N VAL A 3 10.75 -48.04 -61.85
CA VAL A 3 10.28 -49.05 -62.83
C VAL A 3 9.31 -48.36 -63.77
N VAL A 4 9.62 -48.35 -65.06
CA VAL A 4 8.77 -47.76 -66.10
C VAL A 4 8.25 -48.86 -66.99
N GLU A 5 6.93 -48.95 -67.10
CA GLU A 5 6.26 -49.87 -68.01
C GLU A 5 5.97 -49.19 -69.35
N ARG A 6 5.92 -49.94 -70.44
CA ARG A 6 5.68 -49.39 -71.77
C ARG A 6 4.54 -50.10 -72.48
N GLN A 7 3.65 -49.31 -73.06
CA GLN A 7 2.56 -49.77 -73.91
C GLN A 7 2.72 -49.18 -75.31
N VAL A 8 2.45 -49.99 -76.33
CA VAL A 8 2.45 -49.59 -77.74
C VAL A 8 1.04 -49.71 -78.30
N HIS A 9 0.55 -48.61 -78.86
CA HIS A 9 -0.78 -48.47 -79.44
C HIS A 9 -0.72 -48.18 -80.93
N GLY A 10 -1.75 -48.59 -81.65
CA GLY A 10 -1.94 -48.26 -83.05
C GLY A 10 -3.09 -49.02 -83.68
N TYR A 11 -3.03 -49.18 -85.00
CA TYR A 11 -4.16 -49.68 -85.78
C TYR A 11 -4.00 -51.15 -86.18
N ARG A 12 -5.01 -51.98 -85.84
CA ARG A 12 -5.16 -53.37 -86.32
C ARG A 12 -6.60 -53.68 -86.74
N LYS A 13 -7.58 -53.47 -85.85
CA LYS A 13 -9.04 -53.56 -86.11
C LYS A 13 -9.77 -52.30 -85.63
N GLY A 14 -9.16 -51.15 -85.90
CA GLY A 14 -9.37 -49.92 -85.13
C GLY A 14 -8.11 -49.58 -84.35
N HIS A 15 -8.10 -48.39 -83.74
CA HIS A 15 -7.07 -48.01 -82.78
C HIS A 15 -7.25 -48.85 -81.50
N GLN A 16 -6.19 -49.53 -81.06
CA GLN A 16 -6.18 -50.36 -79.87
C GLN A 16 -4.74 -50.52 -79.32
N LEU A 17 -4.64 -51.06 -78.11
CA LEU A 17 -3.38 -51.57 -77.55
C LEU A 17 -2.85 -52.73 -78.42
N LEU A 18 -1.58 -52.65 -78.85
CA LEU A 18 -0.92 -53.69 -79.64
C LEU A 18 -0.11 -54.63 -78.75
N ALA A 19 0.67 -54.05 -77.82
CA ALA A 19 1.49 -54.76 -76.85
C ALA A 19 1.71 -53.88 -75.61
N GLY A 20 1.90 -54.50 -74.44
CA GLY A 20 2.14 -53.79 -73.18
C GLY A 20 2.89 -54.64 -72.18
N SER A 21 3.78 -54.04 -71.40
CA SER A 21 4.50 -54.73 -70.31
C SER A 21 3.73 -54.80 -68.98
N VAL A 22 2.56 -54.15 -68.90
CA VAL A 22 1.70 -54.10 -67.71
C VAL A 22 0.22 -54.14 -68.09
N GLN A 23 -0.60 -54.73 -67.22
CA GLN A 23 -2.07 -54.65 -67.27
C GLN A 23 -2.55 -53.60 -66.27
N LEU A 24 -3.39 -52.67 -66.74
CA LEU A 24 -3.92 -51.56 -65.94
C LEU A 24 -5.41 -51.76 -65.62
N PRO A 25 -5.93 -51.08 -64.57
CA PRO A 25 -7.36 -51.01 -64.33
C PRO A 25 -8.13 -50.49 -65.56
N MET A 26 -9.39 -50.92 -65.69
CA MET A 26 -10.20 -50.63 -66.89
C MET A 26 -10.29 -49.13 -67.22
N GLU A 27 -10.49 -48.28 -66.20
CA GLU A 27 -10.63 -46.83 -66.40
C GLU A 27 -9.32 -46.17 -66.90
N ASP A 28 -8.20 -46.61 -66.35
CA ASP A 28 -6.85 -46.14 -66.72
C ASP A 28 -6.50 -46.59 -68.14
N GLN A 29 -6.74 -47.85 -68.47
CA GLN A 29 -6.49 -48.37 -69.81
C GLN A 29 -7.37 -47.66 -70.85
N ALA A 30 -8.65 -47.44 -70.54
CA ALA A 30 -9.57 -46.70 -71.42
C ALA A 30 -9.11 -45.26 -71.67
N ALA A 31 -8.52 -44.60 -70.67
CA ALA A 31 -7.94 -43.27 -70.85
C ALA A 31 -6.74 -43.29 -71.81
N ILE A 32 -5.85 -44.28 -71.69
CA ILE A 32 -4.68 -44.44 -72.58
C ILE A 32 -5.12 -44.78 -73.99
N ASP A 33 -6.02 -45.74 -74.16
CA ASP A 33 -6.50 -46.18 -75.47
C ASP A 33 -7.08 -45.00 -76.27
N ARG A 34 -7.82 -44.10 -75.60
CA ARG A 34 -8.34 -42.89 -76.23
C ARG A 34 -7.28 -41.82 -76.48
N LEU A 35 -6.36 -41.58 -75.54
CA LEU A 35 -5.40 -40.47 -75.61
C LEU A 35 -4.12 -40.82 -76.39
N SER A 36 -3.92 -42.09 -76.73
CA SER A 36 -2.87 -42.56 -77.64
C SER A 36 -3.31 -42.56 -79.11
N ASP A 37 -4.56 -42.22 -79.42
CA ASP A 37 -4.98 -41.93 -80.80
C ASP A 37 -4.57 -40.51 -81.22
N VAL A 38 -4.72 -40.21 -82.51
CA VAL A 38 -4.43 -38.89 -83.08
C VAL A 38 -5.18 -37.78 -82.32
N ALA A 39 -4.46 -36.71 -81.97
CA ALA A 39 -4.96 -35.60 -81.17
C ALA A 39 -5.90 -34.66 -81.97
N GLY A 40 -7.02 -35.19 -82.46
CA GLY A 40 -8.03 -34.48 -83.24
C GLY A 40 -8.08 -34.93 -84.72
N PRO A 41 -9.13 -34.54 -85.45
CA PRO A 41 -9.36 -35.03 -86.81
C PRO A 41 -8.34 -34.45 -87.80
N LEU A 42 -7.60 -35.35 -88.45
CA LEU A 42 -6.58 -35.02 -89.45
C LEU A 42 -7.19 -35.04 -90.87
N ARG A 43 -6.92 -34.03 -91.69
CA ARG A 43 -7.38 -34.01 -93.09
C ARG A 43 -6.58 -35.02 -93.93
N PRO A 44 -7.12 -35.53 -95.04
CA PRO A 44 -6.36 -36.37 -95.96
C PRO A 44 -5.06 -35.67 -96.40
N ARG A 45 -3.94 -36.39 -96.33
CA ARG A 45 -2.57 -35.92 -96.67
C ARG A 45 -1.97 -34.85 -95.74
N GLU A 46 -2.68 -34.41 -94.71
CA GLU A 46 -2.10 -33.55 -93.68
C GLU A 46 -1.06 -34.35 -92.88
N ARG A 47 0.07 -33.72 -92.57
CA ARG A 47 1.18 -34.32 -91.84
C ARG A 47 1.45 -33.53 -90.58
N PHE A 48 1.89 -34.22 -89.54
CA PHE A 48 2.35 -33.61 -88.30
C PHE A 48 3.67 -34.25 -87.85
N GLU A 49 4.46 -33.48 -87.12
CA GLU A 49 5.69 -33.98 -86.50
C GLU A 49 5.36 -34.79 -85.24
N PRO A 50 6.14 -35.84 -84.92
CA PRO A 50 5.90 -36.65 -83.73
C PRO A 50 5.80 -35.79 -82.48
N TYR A 51 4.73 -35.96 -81.71
CA TYR A 51 4.40 -35.08 -80.60
C TYR A 51 4.34 -35.84 -79.28
N LEU A 52 4.58 -35.10 -78.21
CA LEU A 52 4.52 -35.59 -76.84
C LEU A 52 3.15 -35.34 -76.23
N THR A 53 2.70 -36.29 -75.44
CA THR A 53 1.50 -36.18 -74.63
C THR A 53 1.83 -36.63 -73.21
N GLY A 54 1.48 -35.82 -72.21
CA GLY A 54 1.64 -36.15 -70.79
C GLY A 54 0.33 -35.95 -70.03
N TYR A 55 -0.08 -36.91 -69.20
CA TYR A 55 -1.26 -36.76 -68.35
C TYR A 55 -1.28 -37.77 -67.18
N PRO A 56 -1.89 -37.42 -66.03
CA PRO A 56 -2.17 -38.38 -64.99
C PRO A 56 -3.31 -39.32 -65.39
N LEU A 57 -3.21 -40.59 -64.98
CA LEU A 57 -4.32 -41.53 -65.14
C LEU A 57 -5.46 -41.24 -64.16
N PRO A 58 -6.72 -41.59 -64.49
CA PRO A 58 -7.88 -41.40 -63.62
C PRO A 58 -7.70 -41.95 -62.19
N SER A 59 -7.03 -43.09 -62.02
CA SER A 59 -6.74 -43.66 -60.70
C SER A 59 -5.81 -42.81 -59.84
N GLY A 60 -5.06 -41.87 -60.42
CA GLY A 60 -4.01 -41.10 -59.76
C GLY A 60 -2.72 -41.88 -59.47
N THR A 61 -2.69 -43.19 -59.75
CA THR A 61 -1.56 -44.07 -59.37
C THR A 61 -0.35 -43.96 -60.30
N HIS A 62 -0.58 -43.60 -61.56
CA HIS A 62 0.47 -43.48 -62.57
C HIS A 62 0.32 -42.21 -63.40
N TYR A 63 1.44 -41.73 -63.92
CA TYR A 63 1.51 -40.69 -64.91
C TYR A 63 1.91 -41.30 -66.26
N VAL A 64 1.23 -40.88 -67.34
CA VAL A 64 1.56 -41.29 -68.69
C VAL A 64 2.38 -40.22 -69.37
N PHE A 65 3.51 -40.61 -69.94
CA PHE A 65 4.27 -39.78 -70.84
C PHE A 65 4.50 -40.54 -72.15
N ALA A 66 3.96 -40.01 -73.24
CA ALA A 66 3.84 -40.73 -74.49
C ALA A 66 4.34 -39.90 -75.67
N ARG A 67 4.81 -40.59 -76.71
CA ARG A 67 5.14 -40.00 -78.01
C ARG A 67 4.32 -40.67 -79.11
N THR A 68 3.76 -39.87 -80.00
CA THR A 68 2.88 -40.32 -81.08
C THR A 68 3.48 -39.94 -82.42
N TRP A 69 3.63 -40.93 -83.31
CA TRP A 69 4.06 -40.77 -84.69
C TRP A 69 2.89 -41.01 -85.63
N GLN A 70 2.85 -40.27 -86.74
CA GLN A 70 1.97 -40.60 -87.84
C GLN A 70 2.42 -41.92 -88.50
N ASP A 71 1.51 -42.88 -88.65
CA ASP A 71 1.80 -44.14 -89.33
C ASP A 71 1.61 -43.96 -90.84
N LEU A 72 2.71 -43.68 -91.55
CA LEU A 72 2.72 -43.47 -93.00
C LEU A 72 2.72 -44.79 -93.79
N THR A 73 2.78 -45.95 -93.12
CA THR A 73 2.76 -47.26 -93.79
C THR A 73 1.35 -47.70 -94.19
N VAL A 74 0.33 -47.05 -93.64
CA VAL A 74 -1.10 -47.29 -93.95
C VAL A 74 -1.70 -46.10 -94.70
N THR A 75 -2.57 -46.39 -95.68
CA THR A 75 -3.16 -45.38 -96.57
C THR A 75 -4.25 -44.53 -95.92
N ARG A 76 -4.78 -44.95 -94.77
CA ARG A 76 -5.84 -44.24 -94.04
C ARG A 76 -5.26 -43.04 -93.28
N ALA A 77 -5.80 -41.85 -93.56
CA ALA A 77 -5.44 -40.64 -92.82
C ALA A 77 -5.81 -40.76 -91.33
N GLY A 78 -4.95 -40.22 -90.46
CA GLY A 78 -5.16 -40.24 -89.01
C GLY A 78 -4.64 -41.49 -88.30
N CYS A 79 -4.10 -42.49 -89.00
CA CYS A 79 -3.45 -43.63 -88.35
C CYS A 79 -2.14 -43.21 -87.67
N VAL A 80 -1.93 -43.70 -86.46
CA VAL A 80 -0.78 -43.37 -85.62
C VAL A 80 -0.21 -44.60 -84.93
N ARG A 81 1.06 -44.51 -84.52
CA ARG A 81 1.68 -45.40 -83.55
C ARG A 81 2.12 -44.58 -82.35
N THR A 82 1.81 -45.06 -81.16
CA THR A 82 2.14 -44.35 -79.92
C THR A 82 2.84 -45.31 -78.97
N ILE A 83 3.90 -44.83 -78.33
CA ILE A 83 4.50 -45.49 -77.18
C ILE A 83 4.20 -44.66 -75.94
N SER A 84 3.64 -45.31 -74.92
CA SER A 84 3.24 -44.70 -73.66
C SER A 84 4.11 -45.27 -72.55
N LEU A 85 4.87 -44.40 -71.87
CA LEU A 85 5.52 -44.73 -70.61
C LEU A 85 4.48 -44.64 -69.48
N ILE A 86 4.33 -45.70 -68.72
CA ILE A 86 3.47 -45.76 -67.53
C ILE A 86 4.40 -45.66 -66.32
N ILE A 87 4.42 -44.49 -65.70
CA ILE A 87 5.38 -44.12 -64.65
C ILE A 87 4.63 -44.08 -63.31
N PRO A 88 5.09 -44.76 -62.25
CA PRO A 88 4.50 -44.62 -60.93
C PRO A 88 4.43 -43.15 -60.50
N MET A 89 3.29 -42.71 -59.98
CA MET A 89 3.06 -41.29 -59.67
C MET A 89 4.06 -40.72 -58.67
N ALA A 90 4.47 -41.53 -57.68
CA ALA A 90 5.46 -41.15 -56.68
C ALA A 90 6.81 -40.80 -57.34
N ASP A 91 7.26 -41.62 -58.28
CA ASP A 91 8.54 -41.43 -58.98
C ASP A 91 8.48 -40.25 -59.96
N TRP A 92 7.36 -40.10 -60.68
CA TRP A 92 7.12 -38.95 -61.57
C TRP A 92 7.12 -37.62 -60.79
N ALA A 93 6.48 -37.58 -59.64
CA ALA A 93 6.40 -36.39 -58.82
C ALA A 93 7.76 -36.04 -58.19
N ALA A 94 8.54 -37.04 -57.76
CA ALA A 94 9.78 -36.85 -57.03
C ALA A 94 11.02 -36.63 -57.92
N THR A 95 10.92 -36.82 -59.24
CA THR A 95 12.08 -36.67 -60.13
C THR A 95 12.60 -35.22 -60.19
N ASP A 96 13.91 -35.04 -60.30
CA ASP A 96 14.54 -33.71 -60.45
C ASP A 96 14.42 -33.17 -61.89
N GLY A 97 14.19 -34.04 -62.88
CA GLY A 97 14.03 -33.66 -64.27
C GLY A 97 13.49 -34.80 -65.14
N ILE A 98 12.91 -34.48 -66.30
CA ILE A 98 12.21 -35.46 -67.13
C ILE A 98 13.05 -36.05 -68.28
N SER A 99 14.32 -35.64 -68.42
CA SER A 99 15.20 -36.06 -69.52
C SER A 99 15.38 -37.58 -69.61
N ALA A 100 15.45 -38.28 -68.48
CA ALA A 100 15.56 -39.74 -68.46
C ALA A 100 14.32 -40.42 -69.05
N PHE A 101 13.13 -39.87 -68.83
CA PHE A 101 11.89 -40.36 -69.44
C PHE A 101 11.79 -39.99 -70.92
N LEU A 102 12.24 -38.79 -71.30
CA LEU A 102 12.31 -38.35 -72.70
C LEU A 102 13.18 -39.29 -73.55
N ALA A 103 14.35 -39.69 -73.05
CA ALA A 103 15.25 -40.60 -73.74
C ALA A 103 14.60 -41.95 -74.07
N LEU A 104 13.63 -42.43 -73.27
CA LEU A 104 12.89 -43.66 -73.57
C LEU A 104 11.83 -43.51 -74.68
N LEU A 105 11.50 -42.27 -75.04
CA LEU A 105 10.57 -41.91 -76.11
C LEU A 105 11.28 -41.49 -77.41
N GLU A 106 12.60 -41.29 -77.38
CA GLU A 106 13.40 -40.91 -78.54
C GLU A 106 13.67 -42.13 -79.43
N LEU A 107 12.75 -42.36 -80.37
CA LEU A 107 12.87 -43.38 -81.41
C LEU A 107 12.95 -42.72 -82.79
N ASP A 108 13.90 -43.15 -83.61
CA ASP A 108 14.05 -42.72 -85.01
C ASP A 108 12.95 -43.31 -85.94
N ARG A 109 12.07 -44.14 -85.39
CA ARG A 109 11.00 -44.85 -86.11
C ARG A 109 9.71 -44.91 -85.27
N PRO A 110 8.54 -45.13 -85.89
CA PRO A 110 7.35 -45.51 -85.15
C PRO A 110 7.59 -46.77 -84.29
N PRO A 111 6.98 -46.86 -83.09
CA PRO A 111 7.13 -48.00 -82.20
C PRO A 111 6.43 -49.24 -82.77
N THR A 112 6.98 -50.38 -82.41
CA THR A 112 6.54 -51.73 -82.76
C THR A 112 6.22 -52.53 -81.50
N ASP A 113 5.53 -53.65 -81.64
CA ASP A 113 5.12 -54.51 -80.51
C ASP A 113 6.31 -54.89 -79.59
N GLY A 114 7.52 -55.03 -80.15
CA GLY A 114 8.75 -55.36 -79.38
C GLY A 114 9.28 -54.24 -78.48
N ASP A 115 8.83 -53.00 -78.67
CA ASP A 115 9.23 -51.85 -77.84
C ASP A 115 8.45 -51.79 -76.51
N ALA A 116 7.36 -52.57 -76.37
CA ALA A 116 6.50 -52.67 -75.18
C ALA A 116 7.15 -53.49 -74.05
N THR A 117 8.25 -52.97 -73.50
CA THR A 117 9.07 -53.64 -72.48
C THR A 117 9.17 -52.82 -71.20
N ARG A 118 9.36 -53.52 -70.08
CA ARG A 118 9.70 -52.93 -68.78
C ARG A 118 11.14 -52.40 -68.80
N VAL A 119 11.34 -51.20 -68.29
CA VAL A 119 12.66 -50.58 -68.13
C VAL A 119 12.88 -50.19 -66.68
N TYR A 120 14.12 -50.35 -66.23
CA TYR A 120 14.56 -49.84 -64.95
C TYR A 120 15.42 -48.60 -65.17
N LEU A 121 14.98 -47.47 -64.62
CA LEU A 121 15.71 -46.22 -64.65
C LEU A 121 16.40 -45.98 -63.31
N GLU A 122 17.70 -45.70 -63.36
CA GLU A 122 18.40 -45.15 -62.20
C GLU A 122 18.02 -43.67 -62.01
N ASN A 123 18.14 -43.17 -60.78
CA ASN A 123 17.84 -41.76 -60.52
C ASN A 123 18.95 -40.91 -61.15
N VAL A 124 18.70 -40.35 -62.33
CA VAL A 124 19.63 -39.46 -63.02
C VAL A 124 19.39 -38.02 -62.57
N SER A 125 20.47 -37.31 -62.25
CA SER A 125 20.42 -35.87 -61.96
C SER A 125 19.78 -35.09 -63.11
N ALA A 126 19.07 -34.02 -62.78
CA ALA A 126 18.54 -33.10 -63.80
C ALA A 126 19.66 -32.60 -64.72
N GLN A 127 19.42 -32.69 -66.03
CA GLN A 127 20.34 -32.15 -67.05
C GLN A 127 19.98 -30.69 -67.36
N ALA A 128 20.99 -29.89 -67.69
CA ALA A 128 20.77 -28.53 -68.16
C ALA A 128 20.02 -28.55 -69.50
N LEU A 129 18.98 -27.72 -69.62
CA LEU A 129 18.15 -27.61 -70.82
C LEU A 129 18.50 -26.33 -71.60
N PRO A 130 18.50 -26.36 -72.95
CA PRO A 130 18.77 -25.18 -73.76
C PRO A 130 17.63 -24.14 -73.65
N PRO A 131 17.93 -22.83 -73.66
CA PRO A 131 16.93 -21.78 -73.53
C PRO A 131 16.01 -21.69 -74.76
N VAL A 132 14.81 -21.12 -74.60
CA VAL A 132 13.85 -20.90 -75.71
C VAL A 132 13.83 -19.43 -76.12
N SER A 133 14.93 -18.94 -76.68
CA SER A 133 15.16 -17.51 -76.95
C SER A 133 14.10 -16.84 -77.84
N ALA A 134 13.49 -17.59 -78.76
CA ALA A 134 12.46 -17.12 -79.68
C ALA A 134 11.05 -17.04 -79.06
N PHE A 135 10.84 -17.57 -77.84
CA PHE A 135 9.52 -17.65 -77.21
C PHE A 135 9.38 -16.67 -76.05
N LYS A 136 8.38 -15.79 -76.11
CA LYS A 136 8.03 -14.89 -75.01
C LYS A 136 6.85 -15.48 -74.23
N GLY A 137 7.17 -16.35 -73.27
CA GLY A 137 6.19 -17.13 -72.50
C GLY A 137 5.34 -16.37 -71.48
N ASN A 138 5.24 -15.03 -71.59
CA ASN A 138 4.57 -14.16 -70.62
C ASN A 138 3.11 -14.57 -70.40
N GLU A 139 2.30 -14.54 -71.46
CA GLU A 139 0.85 -14.78 -71.38
C GLU A 139 0.53 -16.23 -70.96
N VAL A 140 1.37 -17.19 -71.36
CA VAL A 140 1.19 -18.61 -70.99
C VAL A 140 1.42 -18.82 -69.51
N LEU A 141 2.53 -18.31 -68.95
CA LEU A 141 2.82 -18.46 -67.52
C LEU A 141 1.84 -17.65 -66.66
N GLU A 142 1.40 -16.49 -67.15
CA GLU A 142 0.36 -15.70 -66.49
C GLU A 142 -0.95 -16.48 -66.39
N ALA A 143 -1.46 -17.02 -67.50
CA ALA A 143 -2.73 -17.74 -67.50
C ALA A 143 -2.66 -19.09 -66.76
N LEU A 144 -1.50 -19.75 -66.74
CA LEU A 144 -1.32 -21.01 -66.02
C LEU A 144 -1.16 -20.80 -64.51
N PHE A 145 -0.45 -19.75 -64.07
CA PHE A 145 0.06 -19.69 -62.70
C PHE A 145 -0.14 -18.37 -61.94
N LEU A 146 -0.26 -17.22 -62.62
CA LEU A 146 -0.35 -15.91 -61.95
C LEU A 146 -1.75 -15.31 -61.93
N GLU A 147 -2.59 -15.68 -62.90
CA GLU A 147 -4.02 -15.35 -62.97
C GLU A 147 -4.85 -16.50 -62.35
N ASN A 148 -6.17 -16.49 -62.60
CA ASN A 148 -7.00 -17.66 -62.33
C ASN A 148 -6.60 -18.77 -63.30
N SER A 149 -6.04 -19.87 -62.78
CA SER A 149 -5.49 -20.95 -63.60
C SER A 149 -6.52 -21.46 -64.61
N GLN A 150 -6.24 -21.28 -65.90
CA GLN A 150 -7.09 -21.72 -67.00
C GLN A 150 -6.33 -22.72 -67.88
N PRO A 151 -7.03 -23.70 -68.47
CA PRO A 151 -6.50 -24.44 -69.61
C PRO A 151 -6.03 -23.50 -70.72
N VAL A 152 -4.86 -23.73 -71.29
CA VAL A 152 -4.24 -22.88 -72.32
C VAL A 152 -4.09 -23.65 -73.64
N VAL A 153 -4.48 -23.03 -74.75
CA VAL A 153 -4.04 -23.41 -76.09
C VAL A 153 -3.02 -22.40 -76.60
N LEU A 154 -1.85 -22.90 -77.02
CA LEU A 154 -0.78 -22.11 -77.60
C LEU A 154 -0.68 -22.36 -79.10
N PHE A 155 -1.00 -21.35 -79.91
CA PHE A 155 -0.99 -21.45 -81.37
C PHE A 155 0.39 -21.12 -81.96
N ASP A 156 0.88 -21.91 -82.93
CA ASP A 156 2.09 -21.64 -83.72
C ASP A 156 3.40 -21.40 -82.92
N ALA A 157 3.56 -22.02 -81.76
CA ALA A 157 4.78 -21.90 -80.95
C ALA A 157 6.04 -22.38 -81.71
N PRO A 158 7.18 -21.68 -81.62
CA PRO A 158 8.37 -21.97 -82.42
C PRO A 158 9.11 -23.27 -82.06
N MET A 159 8.91 -23.80 -80.84
CA MET A 159 9.55 -25.04 -80.35
C MET A 159 8.63 -25.73 -79.31
N PRO A 160 7.49 -26.30 -79.72
CA PRO A 160 6.45 -26.77 -78.79
C PRO A 160 6.95 -27.84 -77.82
N GLU A 161 7.81 -28.76 -78.30
CA GLU A 161 8.41 -29.81 -77.47
C GLU A 161 9.35 -29.25 -76.40
N LEU A 162 10.30 -28.38 -76.76
CA LEU A 162 11.23 -27.81 -75.78
C LEU A 162 10.50 -26.94 -74.74
N ILE A 163 9.50 -26.15 -75.15
CA ILE A 163 8.67 -25.35 -74.23
C ILE A 163 7.97 -26.27 -73.22
N ALA A 164 7.35 -27.35 -73.70
CA ALA A 164 6.69 -28.34 -72.86
C ALA A 164 7.66 -29.01 -71.88
N VAL A 165 8.82 -29.46 -72.36
CA VAL A 165 9.82 -30.14 -71.53
C VAL A 165 10.33 -29.23 -70.41
N ARG A 166 10.66 -27.96 -70.74
CA ARG A 166 11.10 -26.98 -69.76
C ARG A 166 10.02 -26.67 -68.74
N LEU A 167 8.77 -26.51 -69.19
CA LEU A 167 7.64 -26.27 -68.30
C LEU A 167 7.42 -27.44 -67.34
N MET A 168 7.37 -28.68 -67.84
CA MET A 168 7.17 -29.88 -67.04
C MET A 168 8.29 -30.12 -66.04
N THR A 169 9.54 -29.81 -66.42
CA THR A 169 10.70 -29.83 -65.52
C THR A 169 10.56 -28.78 -64.41
N ALA A 170 10.04 -27.60 -64.74
CA ALA A 170 9.90 -26.49 -63.80
C ALA A 170 8.81 -26.68 -62.72
N LEU A 171 7.86 -27.59 -62.94
CA LEU A 171 6.80 -27.89 -61.98
C LEU A 171 7.36 -28.63 -60.77
N TRP A 172 6.96 -28.21 -59.57
CA TRP A 172 7.24 -28.94 -58.34
C TRP A 172 6.28 -30.15 -58.18
N PRO A 173 6.54 -31.07 -57.24
CA PRO A 173 5.89 -32.38 -57.19
C PRO A 173 4.36 -32.37 -57.29
N SER A 174 3.65 -31.63 -56.44
CA SER A 174 2.17 -31.63 -56.43
C SER A 174 1.54 -31.07 -57.72
N MET A 175 2.16 -30.05 -58.34
CA MET A 175 1.72 -29.56 -59.65
C MET A 175 1.97 -30.58 -60.74
N ARG A 176 3.15 -31.20 -60.72
CA ARG A 176 3.56 -32.16 -61.75
C ARG A 176 2.67 -33.40 -61.77
N ARG A 177 2.15 -33.85 -60.61
CA ARG A 177 1.15 -34.92 -60.50
C ARG A 177 -0.12 -34.65 -61.30
N ARG A 178 -0.51 -33.38 -61.43
CA ARG A 178 -1.82 -32.99 -61.98
C ARG A 178 -1.72 -32.35 -63.36
N PHE A 179 -0.53 -32.05 -63.85
CA PHE A 179 -0.39 -31.30 -65.10
C PHE A 179 -0.62 -32.21 -66.31
N ALA A 180 -1.50 -31.80 -67.23
CA ALA A 180 -1.76 -32.50 -68.49
C ALA A 180 -1.36 -31.62 -69.67
N ILE A 181 -0.59 -32.18 -70.61
CA ILE A 181 0.04 -31.45 -71.70
C ILE A 181 0.05 -32.23 -73.03
N SER A 182 -0.06 -31.52 -74.16
CA SER A 182 0.09 -32.10 -75.50
C SER A 182 0.84 -31.14 -76.42
N THR A 183 2.00 -31.52 -76.97
CA THR A 183 2.80 -30.64 -77.85
C THR A 183 2.24 -30.51 -79.27
N PHE A 184 1.12 -31.19 -79.56
CA PHE A 184 0.30 -31.01 -80.74
C PHE A 184 -1.16 -31.42 -80.45
N ALA A 185 -2.13 -30.67 -80.96
CA ALA A 185 -3.55 -30.99 -80.95
C ALA A 185 -4.30 -30.16 -82.00
N LEU A 186 -5.28 -30.77 -82.67
CA LEU A 186 -6.17 -30.12 -83.63
C LEU A 186 -7.53 -29.76 -83.02
N SER A 187 -7.80 -30.20 -81.79
CA SER A 187 -9.01 -29.90 -81.01
C SER A 187 -8.72 -29.97 -79.50
N PRO A 188 -9.59 -29.40 -78.64
CA PRO A 188 -9.44 -29.51 -77.18
C PRO A 188 -9.27 -30.96 -76.72
N ARG A 189 -8.37 -31.19 -75.75
CA ARG A 189 -8.11 -32.51 -75.17
C ARG A 189 -8.55 -32.58 -73.72
N LYS A 190 -9.10 -33.74 -73.31
CA LYS A 190 -9.58 -33.99 -71.96
C LYS A 190 -9.07 -35.31 -71.38
N VAL A 191 -8.77 -35.33 -70.09
CA VAL A 191 -8.50 -36.53 -69.29
C VAL A 191 -9.39 -36.50 -68.05
N ALA A 192 -10.07 -37.61 -67.74
CA ALA A 192 -11.03 -37.70 -66.64
C ALA A 192 -12.03 -36.51 -66.58
N GLY A 193 -12.56 -36.10 -67.73
CA GLY A 193 -13.51 -34.97 -67.85
C GLY A 193 -12.90 -33.56 -67.79
N ARG A 194 -11.65 -33.41 -67.36
CA ARG A 194 -10.93 -32.12 -67.26
C ARG A 194 -10.14 -31.81 -68.54
N ASP A 195 -10.14 -30.56 -68.95
CA ASP A 195 -9.27 -30.07 -70.04
C ASP A 195 -7.79 -30.20 -69.68
N PHE A 196 -6.96 -30.44 -70.71
CA PHE A 196 -5.51 -30.39 -70.56
C PHE A 196 -5.07 -28.98 -70.12
N ASN A 197 -4.07 -28.90 -69.23
CA ASN A 197 -3.56 -27.62 -68.76
C ASN A 197 -2.93 -26.81 -69.90
N LEU A 198 -2.18 -27.48 -70.79
CA LEU A 198 -1.56 -26.83 -71.94
C LEU A 198 -1.64 -27.72 -73.19
N VAL A 199 -2.15 -27.19 -74.29
CA VAL A 199 -2.10 -27.84 -75.60
C VAL A 199 -1.48 -26.90 -76.62
N PHE A 200 -0.63 -27.44 -77.49
CA PHE A 200 -0.04 -26.70 -78.59
C PHE A 200 -0.80 -27.05 -79.87
N ALA A 201 -1.12 -26.06 -80.69
CA ALA A 201 -1.92 -26.27 -81.89
C ALA A 201 -1.38 -25.42 -83.06
N PRO A 202 -1.52 -25.90 -84.31
CA PRO A 202 -1.29 -25.03 -85.47
C PRO A 202 -2.40 -23.97 -85.54
N LYS A 203 -2.10 -22.79 -86.09
CA LYS A 203 -3.07 -21.69 -86.21
C LYS A 203 -4.32 -22.05 -87.01
N ASP A 204 -4.21 -22.96 -87.96
CA ASP A 204 -5.35 -23.45 -88.75
C ASP A 204 -6.36 -24.26 -87.91
N ALA A 205 -5.95 -24.78 -86.75
CA ALA A 205 -6.84 -25.45 -85.80
C ALA A 205 -7.66 -24.47 -84.95
N ARG A 206 -7.39 -23.15 -85.00
CA ARG A 206 -8.01 -22.15 -84.10
C ARG A 206 -9.54 -22.17 -84.11
N ALA A 207 -10.17 -22.45 -85.24
CA ALA A 207 -11.62 -22.57 -85.36
C ALA A 207 -12.20 -23.70 -84.50
N LYS A 208 -11.44 -24.78 -84.24
CA LYS A 208 -11.85 -25.89 -83.37
C LYS A 208 -11.81 -25.54 -81.87
N PHE A 209 -11.23 -24.39 -81.53
CA PHE A 209 -11.17 -23.84 -80.17
C PHE A 209 -12.04 -22.57 -80.03
N SER A 210 -12.98 -22.31 -80.95
CA SER A 210 -13.85 -21.12 -80.88
C SER A 210 -14.73 -21.12 -79.63
N ASP A 211 -15.37 -22.26 -79.37
CA ASP A 211 -16.37 -22.46 -78.31
C ASP A 211 -15.76 -23.05 -77.03
N TRP A 212 -14.42 -23.15 -77.00
CA TRP A 212 -13.68 -23.64 -75.84
C TRP A 212 -13.42 -22.52 -74.84
N SER A 213 -13.68 -22.77 -73.56
CA SER A 213 -13.65 -21.78 -72.49
C SER A 213 -12.25 -21.43 -71.95
N GLY A 214 -11.19 -22.06 -72.46
CA GLY A 214 -9.81 -21.82 -72.02
C GLY A 214 -9.14 -20.61 -72.69
N ARG A 215 -7.94 -20.29 -72.22
CA ARG A 215 -7.13 -19.17 -72.74
C ARG A 215 -6.49 -19.52 -74.07
N ARG A 216 -6.63 -18.63 -75.05
CA ARG A 216 -6.06 -18.78 -76.40
C ARG A 216 -4.89 -17.82 -76.55
N VAL A 217 -3.68 -18.36 -76.69
CA VAL A 217 -2.44 -17.59 -76.75
C VAL A 217 -1.78 -17.79 -78.11
N ASP A 218 -1.23 -16.72 -78.68
CA ASP A 218 -0.41 -16.78 -79.90
C ASP A 218 1.06 -16.92 -79.50
N GLY A 219 1.70 -18.01 -79.89
CA GLY A 219 3.07 -18.35 -79.48
C GLY A 219 4.16 -17.54 -80.16
N ARG A 220 3.82 -16.69 -81.14
CA ARG A 220 4.77 -15.81 -81.85
C ARG A 220 4.62 -14.34 -81.50
N LEU A 221 3.47 -13.94 -80.95
CA LEU A 221 3.23 -12.56 -80.54
C LEU A 221 3.81 -12.30 -79.15
N SER A 222 4.58 -11.21 -79.04
CA SER A 222 5.05 -10.73 -77.74
C SER A 222 4.02 -9.77 -77.15
N GLN A 223 3.58 -10.05 -75.92
CA GLN A 223 2.79 -9.11 -75.12
C GLN A 223 3.60 -8.58 -73.95
N SER A 224 3.31 -7.35 -73.53
CA SER A 224 3.87 -6.78 -72.31
C SER A 224 3.45 -7.63 -71.11
N ALA A 225 4.35 -7.77 -70.14
CA ALA A 225 4.04 -8.43 -68.88
C ALA A 225 2.87 -7.71 -68.19
N ARG A 226 1.87 -8.48 -67.77
CA ARG A 226 0.70 -7.98 -67.02
C ARG A 226 0.89 -8.14 -65.52
N HIS A 227 1.80 -9.02 -65.10
CA HIS A 227 2.15 -9.22 -63.70
C HIS A 227 3.61 -8.85 -63.41
N ARG A 228 3.86 -8.30 -62.21
CA ARG A 228 5.21 -7.85 -61.78
C ARG A 228 6.25 -8.96 -61.66
N TRP A 229 5.81 -10.22 -61.52
CA TRP A 229 6.68 -11.40 -61.41
C TRP A 229 6.90 -12.12 -62.74
N THR A 230 6.20 -11.75 -63.82
CA THR A 230 6.23 -12.46 -65.11
C THR A 230 7.64 -12.60 -65.64
N SER A 231 8.43 -11.52 -65.68
CA SER A 231 9.81 -11.55 -66.18
C SER A 231 10.71 -12.50 -65.39
N SER A 232 10.53 -12.57 -64.06
CA SER A 232 11.30 -13.48 -63.19
C SER A 232 10.99 -14.93 -63.51
N ILE A 233 9.70 -15.29 -63.62
CA ILE A 233 9.28 -16.67 -63.87
C ILE A 233 9.60 -17.09 -65.31
N VAL A 234 9.42 -16.22 -66.29
CA VAL A 234 9.82 -16.48 -67.69
C VAL A 234 11.29 -16.81 -67.77
N ARG A 235 12.14 -16.02 -67.09
CA ARG A 235 13.56 -16.33 -66.99
C ARG A 235 13.81 -17.68 -66.32
N ARG A 236 13.22 -17.92 -65.14
CA ARG A 236 13.43 -19.17 -64.37
C ARG A 236 12.96 -20.42 -65.13
N VAL A 237 11.94 -20.33 -65.99
CA VAL A 237 11.39 -21.47 -66.74
C VAL A 237 12.02 -21.62 -68.13
N PHE A 238 12.12 -20.55 -68.91
CA PHE A 238 12.48 -20.62 -70.32
C PHE A 238 13.93 -20.24 -70.66
N ASP A 239 14.63 -19.54 -69.76
CA ASP A 239 16.00 -19.06 -70.02
C ASP A 239 17.07 -19.76 -69.16
N ASP A 240 16.84 -19.92 -67.86
CA ASP A 240 17.83 -20.50 -66.93
C ASP A 240 18.14 -21.98 -67.27
N PRO A 241 19.38 -22.48 -67.13
CA PRO A 241 19.73 -23.84 -67.54
C PRO A 241 18.97 -24.95 -66.80
N HIS A 242 18.47 -24.68 -65.58
CA HIS A 242 17.67 -25.61 -64.78
C HIS A 242 16.27 -25.00 -64.53
N PRO A 243 15.27 -25.34 -65.36
CA PRO A 243 13.94 -24.76 -65.27
C PRO A 243 13.28 -24.98 -63.91
N ARG A 244 12.68 -23.93 -63.33
CA ARG A 244 11.94 -24.02 -62.07
C ARG A 244 10.91 -22.89 -61.92
N LEU A 245 9.75 -23.19 -61.34
CA LEU A 245 8.84 -22.14 -60.84
C LEU A 245 9.29 -21.66 -59.45
N LEU A 246 9.57 -22.62 -58.57
CA LEU A 246 10.05 -22.41 -57.21
C LEU A 246 11.40 -23.11 -57.00
N THR A 247 12.25 -22.50 -56.19
CA THR A 247 13.47 -23.10 -55.64
C THR A 247 13.10 -24.12 -54.55
N SER A 248 14.01 -25.06 -54.26
CA SER A 248 13.80 -26.05 -53.19
C SER A 248 13.52 -25.42 -51.82
N LYS A 249 14.10 -24.24 -51.54
CA LYS A 249 13.82 -23.47 -50.32
C LYS A 249 12.40 -22.91 -50.31
N GLU A 250 11.94 -22.33 -51.42
CA GLU A 250 10.58 -21.81 -51.56
C GLU A 250 9.56 -22.94 -51.45
N VAL A 251 9.76 -24.09 -52.11
CA VAL A 251 8.89 -25.28 -51.99
C VAL A 251 8.79 -25.75 -50.54
N GLY A 252 9.93 -25.83 -49.84
CA GLY A 252 9.98 -26.17 -48.42
C GLY A 252 9.24 -25.18 -47.52
N LEU A 253 9.24 -23.89 -47.87
CA LEU A 253 8.54 -22.83 -47.13
C LEU A 253 7.02 -22.92 -47.30
N VAL A 254 6.52 -23.01 -48.52
CA VAL A 254 5.07 -22.99 -48.80
C VAL A 254 4.40 -24.36 -48.74
N GLY A 255 5.17 -25.41 -48.46
CA GLY A 255 4.66 -26.77 -48.30
C GLY A 255 4.13 -27.37 -49.60
N GLY A 256 4.71 -27.02 -50.75
CA GLY A 256 4.24 -27.34 -52.10
C GLY A 256 4.11 -28.83 -52.45
N ASP A 257 4.26 -29.76 -51.51
CA ASP A 257 4.23 -31.21 -51.77
C ASP A 257 2.85 -31.84 -51.48
N GLY A 258 1.92 -31.10 -50.86
CA GLY A 258 0.57 -31.60 -50.53
C GLY A 258 -0.38 -31.68 -51.74
N GLU A 259 -1.21 -32.72 -51.80
CA GLU A 259 -2.09 -32.98 -52.95
C GLU A 259 -3.29 -32.02 -53.05
N ASP A 260 -3.75 -31.48 -51.92
CA ASP A 260 -4.95 -30.61 -51.79
C ASP A 260 -4.64 -29.10 -51.80
N ILE A 261 -3.43 -28.70 -52.19
CA ILE A 261 -2.98 -27.32 -52.12
C ILE A 261 -3.32 -26.54 -53.41
N ASP A 262 -3.79 -25.30 -53.25
CA ASP A 262 -3.91 -24.34 -54.36
C ASP A 262 -2.51 -23.89 -54.81
N ASN A 263 -1.98 -24.60 -55.80
CA ASN A 263 -0.64 -24.38 -56.33
C ASN A 263 -0.42 -22.96 -56.90
N ALA A 264 -1.44 -22.32 -57.46
CA ALA A 264 -1.29 -20.97 -58.00
C ALA A 264 -1.20 -19.94 -56.87
N ALA A 265 -1.96 -20.11 -55.78
CA ALA A 265 -1.80 -19.29 -54.58
C ALA A 265 -0.42 -19.51 -53.92
N THR A 266 0.02 -20.77 -53.83
CA THR A 266 1.32 -21.16 -53.28
C THR A 266 2.50 -20.49 -54.00
N LEU A 267 2.49 -20.46 -55.34
CA LEU A 267 3.49 -19.74 -56.12
C LEU A 267 3.51 -18.25 -55.78
N ARG A 268 2.33 -17.61 -55.76
CA ARG A 268 2.22 -16.17 -55.49
C ARG A 268 2.69 -15.80 -54.08
N ILE A 269 2.43 -16.66 -53.09
CA ILE A 269 2.90 -16.46 -51.71
C ILE A 269 4.42 -16.57 -51.62
N ALA A 270 5.03 -17.57 -52.27
CA ALA A 270 6.48 -17.72 -52.31
C ALA A 270 7.17 -16.51 -52.99
N LEU A 271 6.63 -16.06 -54.12
CA LEU A 271 7.16 -14.88 -54.83
C LEU A 271 7.00 -13.59 -54.03
N LEU A 272 5.87 -13.42 -53.33
CA LEU A 272 5.67 -12.29 -52.43
C LEU A 272 6.63 -12.32 -51.25
N TRP A 273 6.87 -13.50 -50.68
CA TRP A 273 7.84 -13.68 -49.60
C TRP A 273 9.25 -13.27 -50.03
N ASP A 274 9.73 -13.80 -51.16
CA ASP A 274 11.05 -13.46 -51.71
C ASP A 274 11.19 -11.97 -52.03
N GLU A 275 10.14 -11.37 -52.61
CA GLU A 275 10.10 -9.94 -52.91
C GLU A 275 10.20 -9.10 -51.63
N LEU A 276 9.42 -9.40 -50.59
CA LEU A 276 9.45 -8.66 -49.33
C LEU A 276 10.78 -8.86 -48.60
N LEU A 277 11.34 -10.07 -48.64
CA LEU A 277 12.64 -10.39 -48.07
C LEU A 277 13.75 -9.55 -48.72
N SER A 278 13.73 -9.40 -50.05
CA SER A 278 14.73 -8.59 -50.75
C SER A 278 14.65 -7.09 -50.44
N LYS A 279 13.46 -6.59 -50.08
CA LYS A 279 13.23 -5.17 -49.74
C LYS A 279 13.53 -4.83 -48.28
N LEU A 280 13.63 -5.83 -47.41
CA LEU A 280 13.75 -5.65 -45.96
C LEU A 280 15.00 -4.85 -45.55
N SER A 281 16.08 -4.94 -46.34
CA SER A 281 17.30 -4.14 -46.11
C SER A 281 17.07 -2.64 -46.29
N GLY A 282 16.17 -2.21 -47.19
CA GLY A 282 15.88 -0.79 -47.45
C GLY A 282 14.57 -0.28 -46.87
N THR A 283 13.62 -1.17 -46.57
CA THR A 283 12.27 -0.82 -46.14
C THR A 283 11.87 -1.70 -44.94
N PRO A 284 12.12 -1.25 -43.69
CA PRO A 284 11.81 -2.02 -42.49
C PRO A 284 10.35 -2.48 -42.39
N THR A 285 9.40 -1.70 -42.92
CA THR A 285 7.96 -2.01 -42.92
C THR A 285 7.61 -3.27 -43.72
N ALA A 286 8.50 -3.74 -44.61
CA ALA A 286 8.34 -5.03 -45.30
C ALA A 286 8.28 -6.21 -44.31
N ALA A 287 8.86 -6.07 -43.10
CA ALA A 287 8.78 -7.05 -42.03
C ALA A 287 7.33 -7.39 -41.65
N LEU A 288 6.42 -6.40 -41.67
CA LEU A 288 5.01 -6.61 -41.36
C LEU A 288 4.36 -7.56 -42.36
N GLY A 289 4.63 -7.37 -43.65
CA GLY A 289 4.10 -8.23 -44.71
C GLY A 289 4.65 -9.66 -44.62
N LEU A 290 5.94 -9.82 -44.30
CA LEU A 290 6.54 -11.14 -44.08
C LEU A 290 5.91 -11.85 -42.87
N LEU A 291 5.71 -11.11 -41.78
CA LEU A 291 5.08 -11.64 -40.57
C LEU A 291 3.60 -11.97 -40.80
N ASP A 292 2.88 -11.20 -41.63
CA ASP A 292 1.52 -11.52 -42.06
C ASP A 292 1.45 -12.81 -42.88
N ILE A 293 2.40 -13.03 -43.78
CA ILE A 293 2.52 -14.30 -44.51
C ILE A 293 2.80 -15.44 -43.53
N ALA A 294 3.73 -15.27 -42.58
CA ALA A 294 4.01 -16.26 -41.55
C ALA A 294 2.77 -16.57 -40.69
N ASN A 295 1.95 -15.56 -40.39
CA ASN A 295 0.70 -15.67 -39.62
C ASN A 295 -0.49 -16.24 -40.39
N SER A 296 -0.42 -16.29 -41.73
CA SER A 296 -1.54 -16.73 -42.56
C SER A 296 -1.80 -18.24 -42.54
N GLY A 297 -0.89 -19.04 -41.98
CA GLY A 297 -0.93 -20.51 -42.06
C GLY A 297 -0.66 -21.08 -43.45
N LYS A 298 -0.25 -20.24 -44.42
CA LYS A 298 0.07 -20.65 -45.80
C LYS A 298 1.54 -21.02 -46.01
N VAL A 299 2.36 -20.90 -44.96
CA VAL A 299 3.77 -21.32 -44.95
C VAL A 299 4.02 -22.25 -43.77
N ARG A 300 5.06 -23.07 -43.87
CA ARG A 300 5.52 -23.95 -42.79
C ARG A 300 6.08 -23.10 -41.65
N ASP A 301 5.29 -22.98 -40.60
CA ASP A 301 5.47 -22.04 -39.51
C ASP A 301 6.90 -22.04 -38.92
N ALA A 302 7.40 -23.20 -38.51
CA ALA A 302 8.74 -23.33 -37.93
C ALA A 302 9.87 -22.87 -38.87
N LEU A 303 9.74 -23.13 -40.17
CA LEU A 303 10.74 -22.71 -41.16
C LEU A 303 10.64 -21.21 -41.44
N ALA A 304 9.42 -20.68 -41.56
CA ALA A 304 9.16 -19.27 -41.78
C ALA A 304 9.72 -18.42 -40.64
N VAL A 305 9.44 -18.80 -39.39
CA VAL A 305 9.95 -18.12 -38.19
C VAL A 305 11.48 -18.16 -38.15
N ARG A 306 12.09 -19.33 -38.39
CA ARG A 306 13.55 -19.49 -38.37
C ARG A 306 14.27 -18.60 -39.39
N ILE A 307 13.67 -18.41 -40.57
CA ILE A 307 14.25 -17.53 -41.62
C ILE A 307 14.00 -16.06 -41.29
N LEU A 308 12.80 -15.73 -40.80
CA LEU A 308 12.36 -14.36 -40.61
C LEU A 308 12.97 -13.69 -39.37
N GLU A 309 13.07 -14.41 -38.25
CA GLU A 309 13.37 -13.80 -36.94
C GLU A 309 14.66 -12.95 -36.92
N PRO A 310 15.84 -13.42 -37.40
CA PRO A 310 17.06 -12.61 -37.35
C PRO A 310 16.96 -11.35 -38.23
N LEU A 311 16.27 -11.47 -39.37
CA LEU A 311 16.10 -10.38 -40.33
C LEU A 311 15.07 -9.36 -39.83
N LEU A 312 14.03 -9.84 -39.14
CA LEU A 312 13.04 -9.01 -38.48
C LEU A 312 13.68 -8.22 -37.33
N ALA A 313 14.52 -8.85 -36.52
CA ALA A 313 15.26 -8.19 -35.44
C ALA A 313 16.12 -7.03 -35.96
N ASP A 314 16.89 -7.25 -37.03
CA ASP A 314 17.67 -6.19 -37.69
C ASP A 314 16.78 -5.04 -38.22
N ALA A 315 15.68 -5.37 -38.90
CA ALA A 315 14.75 -4.38 -39.42
C ALA A 315 14.12 -3.53 -38.29
N VAL A 316 13.77 -4.17 -37.17
CA VAL A 316 13.22 -3.51 -35.98
C VAL A 316 14.22 -2.55 -35.36
N LEU A 317 15.48 -2.96 -35.19
CA LEU A 317 16.53 -2.10 -34.62
C LEU A 317 16.86 -0.89 -35.50
N ARG A 318 16.77 -1.03 -36.83
CA ARG A 318 17.01 0.08 -37.78
C ARG A 318 15.80 0.98 -37.99
N ALA A 319 14.59 0.54 -37.64
CA ALA A 319 13.38 1.31 -37.91
C ALA A 319 13.38 2.72 -37.28
N PRO A 320 13.80 2.93 -36.01
CA PRO A 320 13.84 4.27 -35.40
C PRO A 320 14.81 5.25 -36.05
N SER A 321 15.79 4.78 -36.84
CA SER A 321 16.74 5.66 -37.54
C SER A 321 16.36 5.95 -38.99
N ILE A 322 15.49 5.13 -39.58
CA ILE A 322 15.06 5.24 -40.97
C ILE A 322 13.67 5.91 -41.09
N LEU A 323 12.75 5.56 -40.20
CA LEU A 323 11.36 6.00 -40.26
C LEU A 323 11.14 7.29 -39.44
N PRO A 324 10.22 8.17 -39.86
CA PRO A 324 9.72 9.25 -39.01
C PRO A 324 9.16 8.72 -37.69
N GLU A 325 9.29 9.48 -36.60
CA GLU A 325 8.91 9.04 -35.24
C GLU A 325 7.50 8.42 -35.15
N ALA A 326 6.51 9.02 -35.81
CA ALA A 326 5.13 8.54 -35.81
C ALA A 326 4.96 7.19 -36.55
N GLU A 327 5.67 7.03 -37.67
CA GLU A 327 5.65 5.79 -38.45
C GLU A 327 6.43 4.69 -37.72
N ALA A 328 7.54 5.02 -37.08
CA ALA A 328 8.33 4.10 -36.26
C ALA A 328 7.50 3.51 -35.11
N TRP A 329 6.75 4.34 -34.37
CA TRP A 329 5.86 3.87 -33.31
C TRP A 329 4.74 2.96 -33.84
N THR A 330 4.11 3.36 -34.94
CA THR A 330 3.06 2.56 -35.59
C THR A 330 3.60 1.20 -36.03
N PHE A 331 4.80 1.18 -36.61
CA PHE A 331 5.49 -0.03 -37.05
C PHE A 331 5.85 -0.93 -35.86
N LEU A 332 6.52 -0.42 -34.83
CA LEU A 332 6.93 -1.21 -33.66
C LEU A 332 5.72 -1.80 -32.91
N GLY A 333 4.65 -1.01 -32.73
CA GLY A 333 3.41 -1.49 -32.13
C GLY A 333 2.68 -2.54 -32.97
N ALA A 334 2.78 -2.48 -34.29
CA ALA A 334 2.23 -3.50 -35.18
C ALA A 334 3.08 -4.78 -35.16
N ILE A 335 4.41 -4.67 -35.13
CA ILE A 335 5.33 -5.81 -35.01
C ILE A 335 5.10 -6.54 -33.68
N ALA A 336 5.12 -5.82 -32.55
CA ALA A 336 4.90 -6.40 -31.22
C ALA A 336 3.59 -7.21 -31.17
N ARG A 337 2.48 -6.63 -31.67
CA ARG A 337 1.17 -7.31 -31.72
C ARG A 337 1.15 -8.54 -32.62
N LYS A 338 1.82 -8.50 -33.77
CA LYS A 338 1.85 -9.61 -34.73
C LYS A 338 2.81 -10.74 -34.33
N MET A 339 3.80 -10.44 -33.49
CA MET A 339 4.70 -11.43 -32.90
C MET A 339 4.10 -12.13 -31.69
N HIS A 340 3.10 -11.52 -31.04
CA HIS A 340 2.48 -12.07 -29.85
C HIS A 340 1.95 -13.50 -30.07
N GLY A 341 2.25 -14.39 -29.12
CA GLY A 341 1.90 -15.82 -29.21
C GLY A 341 2.90 -16.68 -29.98
N ARG A 342 4.03 -16.12 -30.43
CA ARG A 342 5.12 -16.86 -31.11
C ARG A 342 6.43 -16.78 -30.34
N SER A 343 7.21 -17.86 -30.41
CA SER A 343 8.58 -17.86 -29.89
C SER A 343 9.50 -17.14 -30.88
N MET A 344 9.79 -15.87 -30.60
CA MET A 344 10.74 -15.04 -31.36
C MET A 344 11.61 -14.19 -30.40
N PRO A 345 12.45 -14.81 -29.57
CA PRO A 345 13.25 -14.10 -28.56
C PRO A 345 14.09 -12.95 -29.12
N LEU A 346 14.80 -13.14 -30.25
CA LEU A 346 15.63 -12.08 -30.84
C LEU A 346 14.80 -10.89 -31.30
N GLY A 347 13.60 -11.16 -31.82
CA GLY A 347 12.68 -10.11 -32.22
C GLY A 347 12.14 -9.35 -31.00
N VAL A 348 11.82 -10.04 -29.89
CA VAL A 348 11.30 -9.41 -28.67
C VAL A 348 12.35 -8.47 -28.08
N ASP A 349 13.60 -8.93 -27.99
CA ASP A 349 14.73 -8.12 -27.52
C ASP A 349 14.98 -6.90 -28.42
N ALA A 350 14.90 -7.09 -29.74
CA ALA A 350 15.01 -6.00 -30.72
C ALA A 350 13.89 -4.96 -30.56
N VAL A 351 12.64 -5.41 -30.38
CA VAL A 351 11.50 -4.52 -30.15
C VAL A 351 11.70 -3.73 -28.87
N GLY A 352 12.12 -4.39 -27.77
CA GLY A 352 12.40 -3.72 -26.51
C GLY A 352 13.46 -2.63 -26.66
N THR A 353 14.57 -2.97 -27.31
CA THR A 353 15.67 -2.01 -27.57
C THR A 353 15.20 -0.81 -28.40
N ALA A 354 14.48 -1.05 -29.49
CA ALA A 354 14.00 0.01 -30.38
C ALA A 354 12.93 0.90 -29.70
N VAL A 355 12.03 0.29 -28.92
CA VAL A 355 10.98 0.99 -28.15
C VAL A 355 11.61 1.88 -27.07
N GLY A 356 12.57 1.38 -26.30
CA GLY A 356 13.25 2.16 -25.27
C GLY A 356 13.98 3.38 -25.84
N GLN A 357 14.72 3.19 -26.95
CA GLN A 357 15.39 4.30 -27.64
C GLN A 357 14.41 5.35 -28.18
N LEU A 358 13.29 4.90 -28.74
CA LEU A 358 12.29 5.80 -29.32
C LEU A 358 11.48 6.52 -28.23
N ALA A 359 11.21 5.86 -27.09
CA ALA A 359 10.56 6.44 -25.93
C ALA A 359 11.36 7.62 -25.36
N GLY A 360 12.68 7.50 -25.27
CA GLY A 360 13.54 8.61 -24.85
C GLY A 360 13.56 9.79 -25.84
N ARG A 361 13.47 9.53 -27.15
CA ARG A 361 13.49 10.59 -28.18
C ARG A 361 12.14 11.30 -28.36
N ALA A 362 11.04 10.55 -28.28
CA ALA A 362 9.68 11.01 -28.58
C ALA A 362 8.67 10.52 -27.50
N PRO A 363 8.82 10.98 -26.24
CA PRO A 363 8.03 10.51 -25.10
C PRO A 363 6.53 10.75 -25.27
N GLU A 364 6.12 11.85 -25.92
CA GLU A 364 4.70 12.16 -26.13
C GLU A 364 3.98 11.13 -27.01
N ARG A 365 4.70 10.51 -27.95
CA ARG A 365 4.16 9.45 -28.81
C ARG A 365 4.05 8.13 -28.05
N ALA A 366 5.02 7.83 -27.18
CA ALA A 366 4.97 6.65 -26.32
C ALA A 366 3.75 6.69 -25.38
N ILE A 367 3.52 7.83 -24.74
CA ILE A 367 2.37 8.05 -23.85
C ILE A 367 1.05 8.02 -24.63
N ALA A 368 1.00 8.64 -25.81
CA ALA A 368 -0.19 8.58 -26.68
C ALA A 368 -0.54 7.13 -27.09
N MET A 369 0.47 6.29 -27.32
CA MET A 369 0.29 4.88 -27.64
C MET A 369 -0.19 4.06 -26.44
N LEU A 370 0.35 4.29 -25.24
CA LEU A 370 -0.13 3.65 -24.00
C LEU A 370 -1.55 4.08 -23.60
N SER A 371 -2.02 5.23 -24.09
CA SER A 371 -3.37 5.74 -23.85
C SER A 371 -4.44 5.09 -24.75
N GLN A 372 -4.05 4.29 -25.74
CA GLN A 372 -4.98 3.59 -26.64
C GLN A 372 -5.43 2.24 -26.04
N PRO A 373 -6.64 1.76 -26.36
CA PRO A 373 -7.09 0.44 -25.93
C PRO A 373 -6.18 -0.68 -26.44
N ASP A 374 -5.81 -1.61 -25.56
CA ASP A 374 -4.93 -2.73 -25.87
C ASP A 374 -5.55 -4.05 -25.39
N GLU A 375 -6.46 -4.60 -26.18
CA GLU A 375 -7.27 -5.78 -25.83
C GLU A 375 -6.44 -7.02 -25.43
N ARG A 376 -5.20 -7.12 -25.92
CA ARG A 376 -4.30 -8.26 -25.64
C ARG A 376 -3.18 -7.92 -24.66
N GLY A 377 -3.12 -6.70 -24.15
CA GLY A 377 -2.09 -6.25 -23.20
C GLY A 377 -0.65 -6.23 -23.74
N VAL A 378 -0.46 -6.31 -25.06
CA VAL A 378 0.89 -6.40 -25.68
C VAL A 378 1.64 -5.07 -25.57
N ILE A 379 0.94 -3.98 -25.82
CA ILE A 379 1.50 -2.62 -25.75
C ILE A 379 1.68 -2.20 -24.30
N THR A 380 0.74 -2.57 -23.42
CA THR A 380 0.90 -2.41 -21.97
C THR A 380 2.10 -3.20 -21.44
N GLY A 381 2.39 -4.38 -22.00
CA GLY A 381 3.59 -5.14 -21.66
C GLY A 381 4.92 -4.45 -22.00
N LEU A 382 4.89 -3.39 -22.82
CA LEU A 382 6.07 -2.57 -23.14
C LEU A 382 6.23 -1.38 -22.19
N SER A 383 5.30 -1.14 -21.26
CA SER A 383 5.32 0.01 -20.36
C SER A 383 6.64 0.13 -19.55
N PRO A 384 7.24 -0.94 -19.00
CA PRO A 384 8.49 -0.83 -18.27
C PRO A 384 9.66 -0.32 -19.13
N ILE A 385 9.73 -0.82 -20.38
CA ILE A 385 10.76 -0.43 -21.35
C ILE A 385 10.57 1.04 -21.78
N ILE A 386 9.31 1.47 -21.92
CA ILE A 386 8.98 2.86 -22.22
C ILE A 386 9.36 3.76 -21.04
N ALA A 387 8.99 3.39 -19.81
CA ALA A 387 9.31 4.13 -18.60
C ALA A 387 10.83 4.33 -18.46
N ASP A 388 11.61 3.26 -18.60
CA ASP A 388 13.07 3.31 -18.56
C ASP A 388 13.65 4.16 -19.70
N GLY A 389 13.12 4.05 -20.92
CA GLY A 389 13.55 4.84 -22.06
C GLY A 389 13.34 6.34 -21.84
N ILE A 390 12.18 6.73 -21.30
CA ILE A 390 11.87 8.12 -20.92
C ILE A 390 12.78 8.58 -19.78
N GLY A 391 12.97 7.75 -18.74
CA GLY A 391 13.83 8.06 -17.60
C GLY A 391 15.30 8.27 -17.99
N HIS A 392 15.85 7.47 -18.90
CA HIS A 392 17.23 7.61 -19.39
C HIS A 392 17.47 8.92 -20.17
N ALA A 393 16.45 9.42 -20.86
CA ALA A 393 16.53 10.63 -21.69
C ALA A 393 15.62 11.75 -21.15
N PHE A 394 15.47 11.81 -19.83
CA PHE A 394 14.57 12.75 -19.18
C PHE A 394 14.96 14.21 -19.47
N GLY A 395 13.97 15.05 -19.79
CA GLY A 395 14.13 16.46 -20.13
C GLY A 395 12.80 17.11 -20.57
N ASP A 396 12.83 18.31 -21.16
CA ASP A 396 11.65 19.15 -21.46
C ASP A 396 10.54 18.47 -22.30
N ARG A 397 10.90 17.52 -23.19
CA ARG A 397 9.91 16.72 -23.94
C ARG A 397 9.22 15.71 -23.03
N ALA A 398 9.97 15.03 -22.16
CA ALA A 398 9.44 14.07 -21.20
C ALA A 398 8.51 14.75 -20.19
N GLU A 399 8.92 15.89 -19.64
CA GLU A 399 8.10 16.70 -18.73
C GLU A 399 6.74 17.05 -19.37
N ARG A 400 6.74 17.69 -20.55
CA ARG A 400 5.51 18.07 -21.26
C ARG A 400 4.62 16.87 -21.59
N ALA A 401 5.23 15.75 -21.95
CA ALA A 401 4.52 14.52 -22.27
C ALA A 401 3.81 13.94 -21.02
N LEU A 402 4.50 13.89 -19.88
CA LEU A 402 3.96 13.38 -18.62
C LEU A 402 2.89 14.31 -18.03
N LEU A 403 3.07 15.64 -18.13
CA LEU A 403 2.04 16.61 -17.73
C LEU A 403 0.71 16.40 -18.49
N SER A 404 0.80 15.97 -19.76
CA SER A 404 -0.35 15.71 -20.63
C SER A 404 -0.87 14.27 -20.55
N ALA A 405 -0.23 13.40 -19.77
CA ALA A 405 -0.59 11.99 -19.68
C ALA A 405 -1.88 11.78 -18.88
N ARG A 406 -2.60 10.71 -19.23
CA ARG A 406 -3.72 10.23 -18.41
C ARG A 406 -3.20 9.72 -17.05
N PRO A 407 -3.96 9.90 -15.95
CA PRO A 407 -3.56 9.47 -14.61
C PRO A 407 -3.00 8.04 -14.56
N GLU A 408 -3.69 7.08 -15.17
CA GLU A 408 -3.34 5.66 -15.10
C GLU A 408 -2.06 5.35 -15.86
N VAL A 409 -1.81 6.06 -16.98
CA VAL A 409 -0.59 5.91 -17.77
C VAL A 409 0.59 6.53 -17.04
N PHE A 410 0.42 7.72 -16.45
CA PHE A 410 1.48 8.37 -15.69
C PHE A 410 1.83 7.53 -14.44
N GLY A 411 0.83 7.10 -13.67
CA GLY A 411 1.03 6.23 -12.52
C GLY A 411 1.78 4.95 -12.88
N ARG A 412 1.39 4.29 -13.98
CA ARG A 412 2.07 3.06 -14.44
C ARG A 412 3.53 3.29 -14.78
N LEU A 413 3.82 4.32 -15.59
CA LEU A 413 5.19 4.65 -15.97
C LEU A 413 6.06 4.96 -14.74
N LEU A 414 5.52 5.70 -13.77
CA LEU A 414 6.22 6.00 -12.52
C LEU A 414 6.55 4.73 -11.71
N SER A 415 5.59 3.82 -11.58
CA SER A 415 5.78 2.57 -10.82
C SER A 415 6.72 1.56 -11.46
N GLU A 416 7.10 1.75 -12.73
CA GLU A 416 7.88 0.79 -13.50
C GLU A 416 9.33 1.23 -13.77
N SER A 417 9.72 2.46 -13.38
CA SER A 417 11.09 2.94 -13.55
C SER A 417 11.52 3.91 -12.45
N ALA A 418 12.46 3.45 -11.61
CA ALA A 418 13.09 4.27 -10.58
C ALA A 418 13.78 5.52 -11.15
N ARG A 419 14.37 5.44 -12.36
CA ARG A 419 15.01 6.59 -13.01
C ARG A 419 14.00 7.64 -13.45
N LEU A 420 12.84 7.20 -13.94
CA LEU A 420 11.76 8.12 -14.27
C LEU A 420 11.20 8.78 -12.99
N ALA A 421 11.05 8.01 -11.92
CA ALA A 421 10.63 8.53 -10.62
C ALA A 421 11.62 9.58 -10.09
N GLU A 422 12.93 9.38 -10.25
CA GLU A 422 13.97 10.37 -9.91
C GLU A 422 13.84 11.67 -10.73
N GLY A 423 13.63 11.55 -12.04
CA GLY A 423 13.38 12.72 -12.90
C GLY A 423 12.13 13.50 -12.47
N VAL A 424 11.05 12.79 -12.15
CA VAL A 424 9.79 13.38 -11.69
C VAL A 424 9.92 14.01 -10.30
N ALA A 425 10.59 13.35 -9.36
CA ALA A 425 10.80 13.86 -8.01
C ALA A 425 11.58 15.18 -8.00
N ASN A 426 12.42 15.42 -9.01
CA ASN A 426 13.24 16.64 -9.15
C ASN A 426 12.58 17.74 -10.00
N ASP A 427 11.35 17.55 -10.49
CA ASP A 427 10.62 18.53 -11.29
C ASP A 427 9.38 19.08 -10.54
N PRO A 428 9.34 20.38 -10.21
CA PRO A 428 8.23 20.97 -9.45
C PRO A 428 6.84 20.81 -10.09
N ARG A 429 6.75 20.86 -11.43
CA ARG A 429 5.46 20.80 -12.14
C ARG A 429 4.94 19.37 -12.17
N LEU A 430 5.84 18.40 -12.32
CA LEU A 430 5.47 16.98 -12.28
C LEU A 430 5.13 16.53 -10.86
N VAL A 431 5.83 17.03 -9.83
CA VAL A 431 5.47 16.82 -8.42
C VAL A 431 4.04 17.32 -8.13
N GLU A 432 3.70 18.52 -8.58
CA GLU A 432 2.34 19.04 -8.44
C GLU A 432 1.33 18.15 -9.16
N ARG A 433 1.65 17.74 -10.40
CA ARG A 433 0.82 16.85 -11.20
C ARG A 433 0.61 15.48 -10.55
N VAL A 434 1.64 14.89 -9.95
CA VAL A 434 1.52 13.62 -9.20
C VAL A 434 0.52 13.79 -8.06
N GLY A 435 0.60 14.91 -7.34
CA GLY A 435 -0.34 15.24 -6.27
C GLY A 435 -1.80 15.26 -6.71
N GLU A 436 -2.07 15.74 -7.93
CA GLU A 436 -3.40 15.77 -8.53
C GLU A 436 -3.91 14.38 -8.93
N ILE A 437 -3.04 13.52 -9.48
CA ILE A 437 -3.49 12.24 -10.07
C ILE A 437 -3.57 11.08 -9.06
N VAL A 438 -2.71 11.04 -8.03
CA VAL A 438 -2.64 9.92 -7.07
C VAL A 438 -3.97 9.59 -6.36
N PRO A 439 -4.83 10.59 -6.01
CA PRO A 439 -6.15 10.32 -5.44
C PRO A 439 -7.07 9.51 -6.36
N ASP A 440 -6.94 9.67 -7.68
CA ASP A 440 -7.80 9.04 -8.69
C ASP A 440 -7.27 7.67 -9.17
N LEU A 441 -6.04 7.30 -8.81
CA LEU A 441 -5.44 6.02 -9.16
C LEU A 441 -6.08 4.85 -8.39
N GLU A 442 -6.20 3.70 -9.05
CA GLU A 442 -6.57 2.45 -8.39
C GLU A 442 -5.60 2.12 -7.22
N PRO A 443 -6.09 1.54 -6.11
CA PRO A 443 -5.27 1.32 -4.91
C PRO A 443 -3.94 0.57 -5.15
N PRO A 444 -3.88 -0.53 -5.94
CA PRO A 444 -2.63 -1.23 -6.20
C PRO A 444 -1.62 -0.38 -6.96
N LEU A 445 -2.08 0.40 -7.93
CA LEU A 445 -1.21 1.27 -8.72
C LEU A 445 -0.68 2.43 -7.88
N ALA A 446 -1.53 3.02 -7.05
CA ALA A 446 -1.10 4.10 -6.16
C ALA A 446 -0.06 3.65 -5.13
N ALA A 447 -0.18 2.40 -4.62
CA ALA A 447 0.82 1.81 -3.74
C ALA A 447 2.17 1.65 -4.47
N ALA A 448 2.16 1.08 -5.68
CA ALA A 448 3.37 0.92 -6.48
C ALA A 448 4.04 2.26 -6.84
N VAL A 449 3.26 3.31 -7.11
CA VAL A 449 3.80 4.68 -7.27
C VAL A 449 4.42 5.18 -5.97
N GLY A 450 3.80 4.88 -4.81
CA GLY A 450 4.35 5.23 -3.51
C GLY A 450 5.68 4.55 -3.22
N ASP A 451 5.79 3.26 -3.52
CA ASP A 451 7.01 2.47 -3.29
C ASP A 451 8.22 3.03 -4.07
N GLU A 452 8.00 3.50 -5.31
CA GLU A 452 9.08 4.08 -6.13
C GLU A 452 9.33 5.57 -5.86
N LEU A 453 8.27 6.37 -5.68
CA LEU A 453 8.42 7.83 -5.62
C LEU A 453 8.70 8.34 -4.21
N LEU A 454 8.04 7.79 -3.17
CA LEU A 454 8.12 8.34 -1.81
C LEU A 454 9.55 8.42 -1.26
N PRO A 455 10.44 7.41 -1.47
CA PRO A 455 11.84 7.50 -1.03
C PRO A 455 12.63 8.67 -1.66
N LEU A 456 12.14 9.26 -2.75
CA LEU A 456 12.78 10.38 -3.45
C LEU A 456 12.22 11.74 -3.00
N LEU A 457 11.12 11.76 -2.24
CA LEU A 457 10.46 12.97 -1.75
C LEU A 457 11.03 13.38 -0.40
N VAL A 458 12.14 14.11 -0.40
CA VAL A 458 12.87 14.49 0.82
C VAL A 458 12.81 15.99 1.13
N TRP A 459 12.19 16.82 0.31
CA TRP A 459 12.11 18.29 0.47
C TRP A 459 10.67 18.79 0.60
N ASP A 460 10.45 19.86 1.38
CA ASP A 460 9.10 20.39 1.64
C ASP A 460 8.37 20.90 0.38
N TRP A 461 9.07 21.33 -0.66
CA TRP A 461 8.44 21.70 -1.93
C TRP A 461 7.81 20.50 -2.65
N GLN A 462 8.18 19.26 -2.27
CA GLN A 462 7.62 18.01 -2.78
C GLN A 462 6.32 17.58 -2.07
N LEU A 463 5.84 18.36 -1.09
CA LEU A 463 4.58 18.12 -0.38
C LEU A 463 3.35 17.83 -1.27
N PRO A 464 3.16 18.46 -2.44
CA PRO A 464 2.02 18.16 -3.30
C PRO A 464 1.92 16.68 -3.68
N ALA A 465 3.04 16.04 -4.05
CA ALA A 465 3.09 14.61 -4.35
C ALA A 465 3.06 13.73 -3.09
N ALA A 466 3.78 14.14 -2.03
CA ALA A 466 3.93 13.32 -0.83
C ALA A 466 2.62 13.17 -0.03
N ARG A 467 1.82 14.23 0.11
CA ARG A 467 0.58 14.22 0.91
C ARG A 467 -0.40 13.09 0.56
N PRO A 468 -0.82 12.92 -0.72
CA PRO A 468 -1.74 11.85 -1.07
C PRO A 468 -1.13 10.45 -0.95
N LEU A 469 0.20 10.31 -1.06
CA LEU A 469 0.91 9.04 -0.84
C LEU A 469 0.97 8.69 0.65
N VAL A 470 1.40 9.64 1.50
CA VAL A 470 1.47 9.48 2.97
C VAL A 470 0.10 9.11 3.55
N LYS A 471 -1.00 9.67 3.00
CA LYS A 471 -2.37 9.34 3.43
C LYS A 471 -2.71 7.85 3.27
N LYS A 472 -2.02 7.12 2.39
CA LYS A 472 -2.25 5.69 2.14
C LYS A 472 -1.37 4.77 3.02
N LEU A 473 -0.39 5.32 3.73
CA LEU A 473 0.54 4.54 4.54
C LEU A 473 -0.07 4.02 5.85
N ASP A 474 0.37 2.84 6.26
CA ASP A 474 0.12 2.26 7.59
C ASP A 474 1.18 2.69 8.63
N GLY A 475 1.01 2.25 9.89
CA GLY A 475 1.93 2.61 10.97
C GLY A 475 3.37 2.15 10.77
N GLY A 476 3.60 0.98 10.14
CA GLY A 476 4.94 0.46 9.87
C GLY A 476 5.63 1.23 8.76
N GLN A 477 4.89 1.54 7.69
CA GLN A 477 5.36 2.35 6.57
C GLN A 477 5.66 3.79 6.99
N LEU A 478 4.82 4.42 7.83
CA LEU A 478 5.09 5.75 8.39
C LEU A 478 6.37 5.77 9.23
N ALA A 479 6.62 4.74 10.03
CA ALA A 479 7.85 4.62 10.81
C ALA A 479 9.09 4.43 9.91
N ALA A 480 8.95 3.70 8.80
CA ALA A 480 10.01 3.57 7.80
C ALA A 480 10.32 4.92 7.11
N GLU A 481 9.27 5.67 6.73
CA GLU A 481 9.42 6.99 6.11
C GLU A 481 10.07 8.01 7.05
N ILE A 482 9.70 8.02 8.33
CA ILE A 482 10.35 8.87 9.34
C ILE A 482 11.84 8.54 9.46
N ARG A 483 12.21 7.24 9.50
CA ARG A 483 13.62 6.83 9.52
C ARG A 483 14.36 7.27 8.26
N HIS A 484 13.71 7.15 7.11
CA HIS A 484 14.25 7.57 5.82
C HIS A 484 14.56 9.08 5.81
N LEU A 485 13.57 9.92 6.11
CA LEU A 485 13.73 11.39 6.14
C LEU A 485 14.86 11.83 7.09
N GLY A 486 14.94 11.24 8.28
CA GLY A 486 16.03 11.58 9.20
C GLY A 486 17.40 11.09 8.72
N SER A 487 17.47 9.94 8.02
CA SER A 487 18.73 9.42 7.49
C SER A 487 19.26 10.20 6.28
N VAL A 488 18.36 10.71 5.41
CA VAL A 488 18.75 11.35 4.16
C VAL A 488 19.10 12.82 4.35
N ASN A 489 18.34 13.57 5.16
CA ASN A 489 18.56 15.00 5.32
C ASN A 489 18.35 15.55 6.73
N ASP A 490 18.40 14.68 7.76
CA ASP A 490 18.18 15.08 9.16
C ASP A 490 16.89 15.88 9.34
N PHE A 491 15.81 15.43 8.70
CA PHE A 491 14.49 16.06 8.79
C PHE A 491 14.46 17.54 8.36
N GLU A 492 15.25 17.92 7.36
CA GLU A 492 15.22 19.27 6.80
C GLU A 492 13.82 19.65 6.29
N ALA A 493 13.10 18.67 5.74
CA ALA A 493 11.71 18.80 5.32
C ALA A 493 10.73 18.61 6.49
N SER A 494 10.63 19.65 7.31
CA SER A 494 9.75 19.66 8.49
C SER A 494 8.27 19.42 8.16
N GLY A 495 7.80 19.90 7.01
CA GLY A 495 6.43 19.74 6.54
C GLY A 495 6.11 18.30 6.12
N LEU A 496 7.06 17.58 5.51
CA LEU A 496 6.92 16.16 5.19
C LEU A 496 6.85 15.30 6.46
N ALA A 497 7.75 15.55 7.41
CA ALA A 497 7.73 14.85 8.69
C ALA A 497 6.43 15.12 9.48
N ASP A 498 5.94 16.38 9.48
CA ASP A 498 4.64 16.71 10.09
C ASP A 498 3.48 16.00 9.40
N CYS A 499 3.52 15.82 8.08
CA CYS A 499 2.51 15.05 7.35
C CYS A 499 2.44 13.60 7.85
N CYS A 500 3.59 12.97 8.08
CA CYS A 500 3.67 11.62 8.63
C CYS A 500 3.14 11.55 10.08
N ILE A 501 3.52 12.52 10.92
CA ILE A 501 3.04 12.60 12.32
C ILE A 501 1.52 12.78 12.38
N ARG A 502 0.97 13.71 11.57
CA ARG A 502 -0.49 13.92 11.50
C ARG A 502 -1.21 12.66 11.04
N ARG A 503 -0.69 11.98 10.02
CA ARG A 503 -1.27 10.72 9.55
C ARG A 503 -1.24 9.64 10.64
N ALA A 504 -0.11 9.50 11.35
CA ALA A 504 0.01 8.53 12.44
C ALA A 504 -1.01 8.79 13.55
N ARG A 505 -1.31 10.06 13.86
CA ARG A 505 -2.39 10.45 14.78
C ARG A 505 -3.77 10.04 14.25
N GLU A 506 -4.07 10.32 12.99
CA GLU A 506 -5.36 10.00 12.37
C GLU A 506 -5.70 8.51 12.42
N ILE A 507 -4.70 7.63 12.28
CA ILE A 507 -4.88 6.18 12.29
C ILE A 507 -4.63 5.53 13.66
N GLY A 508 -4.33 6.32 14.70
CA GLY A 508 -4.05 5.81 16.04
C GLY A 508 -2.73 5.03 16.19
N MET A 509 -1.76 5.25 15.30
CA MET A 509 -0.45 4.56 15.26
C MET A 509 0.72 5.49 15.59
N LYS A 510 0.48 6.53 16.40
CA LYS A 510 1.49 7.51 16.81
C LYS A 510 2.72 6.87 17.47
N ASP A 511 2.51 5.84 18.28
CA ASP A 511 3.59 5.15 19.02
C ASP A 511 4.69 4.61 18.09
N ALA A 512 4.32 4.14 16.88
CA ALA A 512 5.28 3.66 15.89
C ALA A 512 6.23 4.78 15.42
N VAL A 513 5.73 6.01 15.29
CA VAL A 513 6.54 7.18 14.92
C VAL A 513 7.41 7.63 16.11
N LEU A 514 6.88 7.62 17.33
CA LEU A 514 7.64 7.96 18.53
C LEU A 514 8.85 7.02 18.73
N ILE A 515 8.63 5.71 18.58
CA ILE A 515 9.69 4.69 18.63
C ILE A 515 10.72 4.92 17.52
N ALA A 516 10.27 5.16 16.28
CA ALA A 516 11.17 5.43 15.17
C ALA A 516 12.06 6.66 15.44
N LEU A 517 11.50 7.74 15.99
CA LEU A 517 12.25 8.94 16.35
C LEU A 517 13.18 8.73 17.56
N SER A 518 12.82 7.90 18.55
CA SER A 518 13.66 7.64 19.72
C SER A 518 14.89 6.81 19.41
N ASP A 519 14.76 5.85 18.48
CA ASP A 519 15.83 4.92 18.07
C ASP A 519 16.92 5.59 17.23
N MET A 520 16.67 6.80 16.72
CA MET A 520 17.60 7.54 15.85
C MET A 520 18.61 8.36 16.66
N PRO A 521 19.79 8.69 16.09
CA PRO A 521 20.75 9.60 16.71
C PRO A 521 20.13 10.96 17.11
N ALA A 522 20.63 11.57 18.17
CA ALA A 522 20.14 12.87 18.63
C ALA A 522 20.64 14.01 17.74
N THR A 523 19.69 14.77 17.19
CA THR A 523 19.90 16.03 16.47
C THR A 523 18.84 17.03 16.92
N ASP A 524 19.09 18.33 16.75
CA ASP A 524 18.14 19.37 17.16
C ASP A 524 16.81 19.25 16.41
N ARG A 525 16.85 18.94 15.11
CA ARG A 525 15.66 18.76 14.26
C ARG A 525 14.86 17.52 14.65
N ARG A 526 15.54 16.38 14.87
CA ARG A 526 14.89 15.16 15.38
C ARG A 526 14.21 15.42 16.71
N ASN A 527 14.89 16.11 17.63
CA ASN A 527 14.36 16.42 18.95
C ASN A 527 13.14 17.34 18.87
N ALA A 528 13.18 18.36 17.99
CA ALA A 528 12.03 19.22 17.75
C ALA A 528 10.82 18.45 17.23
N LEU A 529 11.02 17.52 16.29
CA LEU A 529 9.95 16.66 15.77
C LEU A 529 9.40 15.69 16.81
N LEU A 530 10.26 15.09 17.64
CA LEU A 530 9.81 14.23 18.74
C LEU A 530 8.94 15.02 19.73
N ALA A 531 9.36 16.24 20.08
CA ALA A 531 8.55 17.14 20.91
C ALA A 531 7.22 17.53 20.24
N GLN A 532 7.20 17.74 18.92
CA GLN A 532 5.98 18.02 18.15
C GLN A 532 5.03 16.82 18.07
N ALA A 533 5.56 15.60 18.00
CA ALA A 533 4.78 14.37 17.95
C ALA A 533 4.09 14.06 19.29
N LEU A 534 4.71 14.45 20.41
CA LEU A 534 4.13 14.28 21.74
C LEU A 534 2.95 15.23 21.98
N ASP A 535 1.84 14.69 22.48
CA ASP A 535 0.65 15.41 22.91
C ASP A 535 0.67 15.57 24.45
N PRO A 536 0.05 16.63 25.01
CA PRO A 536 -0.10 16.80 26.47
C PRO A 536 -1.12 15.82 27.07
N ALA A 537 -0.86 14.52 26.94
CA ALA A 537 -1.70 13.43 27.38
C ALA A 537 -0.95 12.49 28.33
N LEU A 538 -1.70 11.77 29.17
CA LEU A 538 -1.14 10.83 30.14
C LEU A 538 -0.30 9.73 29.50
N GLY A 539 -0.73 9.20 28.33
CA GLY A 539 -0.03 8.15 27.60
C GLY A 539 1.36 8.59 27.16
N ASP A 540 1.45 9.75 26.51
CA ASP A 540 2.69 10.33 26.01
C ASP A 540 3.64 10.73 27.14
N ALA A 541 3.11 11.31 28.23
CA ALA A 541 3.88 11.58 29.43
C ALA A 541 4.50 10.29 30.00
N ARG A 542 3.73 9.20 30.04
CA ARG A 542 4.20 7.90 30.53
C ARG A 542 5.26 7.30 29.61
N TRP A 543 5.05 7.38 28.30
CA TRP A 543 6.01 6.90 27.30
C TRP A 543 7.33 7.65 27.43
N LEU A 544 7.29 8.99 27.44
CA LEU A 544 8.48 9.84 27.49
C LEU A 544 9.34 9.57 28.73
N LEU A 545 8.73 9.40 29.90
CA LEU A 545 9.45 9.15 31.15
C LEU A 545 10.07 7.74 31.23
N ARG A 546 9.51 6.77 30.49
CA ARG A 546 9.98 5.39 30.46
C ARG A 546 10.92 5.08 29.30
N GLU A 547 11.01 5.96 28.30
CA GLU A 547 11.85 5.74 27.13
C GLU A 547 13.33 5.72 27.53
N ALA A 548 14.01 4.61 27.24
CA ALA A 548 15.37 4.34 27.70
C ALA A 548 16.43 4.87 26.73
N HIS A 549 16.08 5.05 25.44
CA HIS A 549 17.02 5.50 24.42
C HIS A 549 17.30 7.02 24.48
N LEU A 550 16.51 7.77 25.24
CA LEU A 550 16.68 9.22 25.38
C LEU A 550 17.51 9.56 26.64
N PRO A 551 18.52 10.44 26.53
CA PRO A 551 19.25 10.97 27.68
C PRO A 551 18.32 11.62 28.71
N GLU A 552 18.67 11.52 30.00
CA GLU A 552 17.82 12.03 31.09
C GLU A 552 17.52 13.54 30.97
N ASP A 553 18.52 14.35 30.63
CA ASP A 553 18.37 15.81 30.48
C ASP A 553 17.41 16.17 29.34
N LEU A 554 17.48 15.42 28.23
CA LEU A 554 16.60 15.62 27.08
C LEU A 554 15.16 15.23 27.40
N ARG A 555 14.96 14.09 28.07
CA ARG A 555 13.62 13.66 28.55
C ARG A 555 13.02 14.70 29.48
N ALA A 556 13.81 15.23 30.41
CA ALA A 556 13.35 16.27 31.33
C ALA A 556 12.95 17.55 30.59
N ALA A 557 13.77 18.02 29.63
CA ALA A 557 13.46 19.20 28.82
C ALA A 557 12.19 19.01 27.97
N MET A 558 12.03 17.85 27.32
CA MET A 558 10.83 17.51 26.56
C MET A 558 9.59 17.40 27.45
N PHE A 559 9.73 16.83 28.65
CA PHE A 559 8.64 16.71 29.61
C PHE A 559 8.19 18.09 30.10
N ALA A 560 9.11 19.00 30.39
CA ALA A 560 8.77 20.40 30.67
C ALA A 560 8.04 21.07 29.50
N GLY A 561 8.51 20.85 28.25
CA GLY A 561 7.83 21.34 27.05
C GLY A 561 6.41 20.80 26.90
N LEU A 562 6.20 19.51 27.19
CA LEU A 562 4.89 18.86 27.20
C LEU A 562 3.97 19.50 28.25
N LEU A 563 4.44 19.66 29.49
CA LEU A 563 3.67 20.29 30.57
C LEU A 563 3.33 21.75 30.26
N ARG A 564 4.21 22.51 29.60
CA ARG A 564 3.91 23.91 29.20
C ARG A 564 2.78 24.02 28.18
N ARG A 565 2.63 23.02 27.31
CA ARG A 565 1.52 22.95 26.32
C ARG A 565 0.22 22.42 26.92
N ALA A 566 0.26 21.85 28.13
CA ALA A 566 -0.90 21.25 28.76
C ALA A 566 -1.84 22.31 29.38
N ASP A 567 -3.14 22.11 29.20
CA ASP A 567 -4.17 22.84 29.92
C ASP A 567 -4.29 22.36 31.38
N ASP A 568 -5.11 23.04 32.19
CA ASP A 568 -5.24 22.70 33.62
C ASP A 568 -5.81 21.30 33.86
N SER A 569 -6.69 20.82 32.97
CA SER A 569 -7.27 19.47 33.07
C SER A 569 -6.20 18.41 32.77
N GLN A 570 -5.43 18.61 31.70
CA GLN A 570 -4.35 17.73 31.29
C GLN A 570 -3.24 17.67 32.33
N LEU A 571 -2.84 18.82 32.89
CA LEU A 571 -1.87 18.89 33.98
C LEU A 571 -2.35 18.11 35.21
N GLY A 572 -3.61 18.27 35.60
CA GLY A 572 -4.21 17.54 36.70
C GLY A 572 -4.18 16.02 36.50
N VAL A 573 -4.50 15.56 35.29
CA VAL A 573 -4.47 14.13 34.94
C VAL A 573 -3.05 13.57 34.93
N ILE A 574 -2.08 14.27 34.34
CA ILE A 574 -0.70 13.80 34.22
C ILE A 574 -0.03 13.71 35.59
N LEU A 575 -0.09 14.79 36.38
CA LEU A 575 0.58 14.85 37.68
C LEU A 575 -0.18 14.08 38.77
N GLY A 576 -1.49 13.89 38.60
CA GLY A 576 -2.32 13.13 39.52
C GLY A 576 -2.29 11.62 39.32
N ASP A 577 -1.66 11.11 38.25
CA ASP A 577 -1.49 9.68 38.06
C ASP A 577 -0.49 9.11 39.10
N PRO A 578 -0.86 8.10 39.90
CA PRO A 578 -0.01 7.61 40.98
C PRO A 578 1.28 6.94 40.46
N GLY A 579 1.31 6.46 39.22
CA GLY A 579 2.49 5.86 38.61
C GLY A 579 3.48 6.88 38.04
N ILE A 580 2.99 8.02 37.55
CA ILE A 580 3.82 9.07 36.94
C ILE A 580 4.15 10.19 37.94
N GLY A 581 3.21 10.59 38.78
CA GLY A 581 3.36 11.72 39.72
C GLY A 581 4.50 11.58 40.72
N VAL A 582 4.97 10.36 40.98
CA VAL A 582 6.16 10.12 41.81
C VAL A 582 7.42 10.66 41.13
N ASP A 583 7.60 10.36 39.85
CA ASP A 583 8.77 10.72 39.04
C ASP A 583 8.64 12.10 38.39
N ALA A 584 7.41 12.49 38.03
CA ALA A 584 7.13 13.74 37.33
C ALA A 584 7.35 14.98 38.21
N VAL A 585 7.02 14.92 39.50
CA VAL A 585 7.14 16.07 40.40
C VAL A 585 8.61 16.49 40.61
N PRO A 586 9.55 15.59 40.93
CA PRO A 586 10.98 15.93 41.02
C PRO A 586 11.55 16.49 39.71
N ILE A 587 11.14 15.94 38.57
CA ILE A 587 11.57 16.44 37.26
C ILE A 587 11.02 17.85 37.04
N ALA A 588 9.72 18.08 37.23
CA ALA A 588 9.11 19.40 37.10
C ALA A 588 9.74 20.42 38.07
N GLU A 589 10.12 20.03 39.28
CA GLU A 589 10.82 20.88 40.24
C GLU A 589 12.18 21.35 39.70
N ARG A 590 12.90 20.48 38.97
CA ARG A 590 14.20 20.79 38.37
C ARG A 590 14.08 21.68 37.14
N VAL A 591 13.12 21.41 36.24
CA VAL A 591 13.09 22.02 34.90
C VAL A 591 11.92 22.98 34.63
N ALA A 592 10.86 22.98 35.43
CA ALA A 592 9.67 23.83 35.26
C ALA A 592 9.00 24.20 36.61
N PRO A 593 9.72 24.85 37.54
CA PRO A 593 9.20 25.17 38.87
C PRO A 593 7.98 26.13 38.83
N ASP A 594 7.90 26.97 37.81
CA ASP A 594 6.77 27.86 37.54
C ASP A 594 5.46 27.10 37.30
N LEU A 595 5.51 25.94 36.63
CA LEU A 595 4.34 25.12 36.39
C LEU A 595 3.83 24.44 37.67
N LEU A 596 4.72 24.09 38.60
CA LEU A 596 4.32 23.54 39.90
C LEU A 596 3.49 24.55 40.70
N GLN A 597 3.80 25.85 40.60
CA GLN A 597 3.00 26.90 41.22
C GLN A 597 1.59 26.98 40.60
N ARG A 598 1.46 26.86 39.27
CA ARG A 598 0.16 26.80 38.58
C ARG A 598 -0.68 25.62 39.06
N VAL A 599 -0.05 24.46 39.26
CA VAL A 599 -0.72 23.21 39.65
C VAL A 599 -1.37 23.26 41.04
N ILE A 600 -0.84 24.06 41.97
CA ILE A 600 -1.42 24.26 43.32
C ILE A 600 -2.85 24.77 43.25
N PHE A 601 -3.21 25.51 42.20
CA PHE A 601 -4.54 26.08 42.06
C PHE A 601 -5.53 25.14 41.33
N ILE A 602 -5.07 23.98 40.84
CA ILE A 602 -5.90 22.99 40.14
C ILE A 602 -6.51 21.98 41.13
N ASP A 603 -7.85 21.88 41.15
CA ASP A 603 -8.58 21.00 42.08
C ASP A 603 -8.40 19.50 41.78
N ALA A 604 -8.07 19.10 40.56
CA ALA A 604 -8.03 17.69 40.15
C ALA A 604 -6.87 16.86 40.74
N VAL A 605 -5.85 17.51 41.34
CA VAL A 605 -4.64 16.84 41.83
C VAL A 605 -4.89 16.11 43.15
N PRO A 606 -4.59 14.81 43.30
CA PRO A 606 -4.69 14.10 44.57
C PRO A 606 -3.98 14.79 45.75
N CYS A 607 -4.53 14.67 46.96
CA CYS A 607 -4.09 15.43 48.14
C CYS A 607 -2.63 15.15 48.55
N ASP A 608 -2.16 13.92 48.34
CA ASP A 608 -0.78 13.49 48.56
C ASP A 608 0.22 14.15 47.61
N VAL A 609 -0.08 14.16 46.31
CA VAL A 609 0.72 14.86 45.29
C VAL A 609 0.70 16.37 45.54
N PHE A 610 -0.49 16.91 45.85
CA PHE A 610 -0.67 18.32 46.19
C PHE A 610 0.22 18.76 47.35
N VAL A 611 0.25 17.99 48.46
CA VAL A 611 1.08 18.31 49.63
C VAL A 611 2.57 18.31 49.27
N ARG A 612 3.04 17.31 48.50
CA ARG A 612 4.44 17.28 48.02
C ARG A 612 4.79 18.53 47.23
N ILE A 613 3.94 18.91 46.27
CA ILE A 613 4.15 20.10 45.43
C ILE A 613 4.16 21.36 46.31
N VAL A 614 3.19 21.50 47.21
CA VAL A 614 3.10 22.66 48.11
C VAL A 614 4.35 22.76 48.99
N THR A 615 4.81 21.68 49.62
CA THR A 615 6.03 21.70 50.46
C THR A 615 7.24 22.21 49.67
N THR A 616 7.44 21.72 48.45
CA THR A 616 8.54 22.15 47.58
C THR A 616 8.43 23.64 47.20
N VAL A 617 7.26 24.06 46.70
CA VAL A 617 7.07 25.44 46.19
C VAL A 617 7.07 26.44 47.34
N PHE A 618 6.43 26.11 48.45
CA PHE A 618 6.30 26.95 49.63
C PHE A 618 7.65 27.25 50.29
N ALA A 619 8.58 26.28 50.34
CA ALA A 619 9.93 26.51 50.87
C ALA A 619 10.71 27.59 50.09
N ARG A 620 10.37 27.82 48.81
CA ARG A 620 11.05 28.75 47.90
C ARG A 620 10.28 30.05 47.65
N THR A 621 9.09 30.20 48.22
CA THR A 621 8.20 31.34 47.96
C THR A 621 8.16 32.29 49.15
N GLU A 622 8.32 33.58 48.91
CA GLU A 622 8.22 34.66 49.91
C GLU A 622 7.09 35.64 49.58
N GLY A 623 6.78 36.53 50.52
CA GLY A 623 5.81 37.61 50.29
C GLY A 623 4.36 37.17 50.13
N ASP A 624 3.62 37.83 49.22
CA ASP A 624 2.17 37.67 49.07
C ASP A 624 1.77 36.31 48.48
N ASP A 625 2.58 35.74 47.59
CA ASP A 625 2.30 34.44 47.00
C ASP A 625 2.46 33.30 48.01
N ARG A 626 3.35 33.46 49.00
CA ARG A 626 3.46 32.55 50.15
C ARG A 626 2.13 32.48 50.92
N SER A 627 1.48 33.62 51.13
CA SER A 627 0.17 33.68 51.78
C SER A 627 -0.94 33.02 50.94
N LYS A 628 -0.96 33.23 49.62
CA LYS A 628 -1.95 32.59 48.73
C LYS A 628 -1.82 31.06 48.71
N ILE A 629 -0.59 30.56 48.64
CA ILE A 629 -0.30 29.12 48.68
C ILE A 629 -0.73 28.53 50.02
N ALA A 630 -0.38 29.18 51.12
CA ALA A 630 -0.79 28.75 52.46
C ALA A 630 -2.32 28.69 52.62
N PHE A 631 -3.04 29.72 52.17
CA PHE A 631 -4.50 29.74 52.18
C PHE A 631 -5.08 28.56 51.40
N ARG A 632 -4.59 28.35 50.17
CA ARG A 632 -5.04 27.25 49.30
C ARG A 632 -4.73 25.88 49.91
N ALA A 633 -3.57 25.72 50.53
CA ALA A 633 -3.18 24.50 51.22
C ALA A 633 -4.10 24.18 52.40
N LEU A 634 -4.40 25.18 53.24
CA LEU A 634 -5.34 25.01 54.36
C LEU A 634 -6.74 24.66 53.89
N GLN A 635 -7.24 25.33 52.84
CA GLN A 635 -8.57 25.06 52.27
C GLN A 635 -8.73 23.58 51.89
N ARG A 636 -7.67 22.95 51.36
CA ARG A 636 -7.69 21.56 50.92
C ARG A 636 -7.39 20.57 52.04
N CYS A 637 -6.42 20.89 52.89
CA CYS A 637 -5.84 19.93 53.85
C CYS A 637 -6.56 19.90 55.20
N LEU A 638 -7.31 20.93 55.59
CA LEU A 638 -8.06 20.93 56.86
C LEU A 638 -9.13 19.83 56.92
N GLY A 639 -9.73 19.47 55.78
CA GLY A 639 -10.78 18.46 55.68
C GLY A 639 -10.33 17.06 55.25
N ALA A 640 -9.03 16.82 55.06
CA ALA A 640 -8.51 15.56 54.51
C ALA A 640 -7.28 15.05 55.26
N HIS A 641 -7.10 13.72 55.28
CA HIS A 641 -5.85 13.07 55.69
C HIS A 641 -4.89 13.01 54.50
N PHE A 642 -3.59 13.11 54.77
CA PHE A 642 -2.54 13.09 53.76
C PHE A 642 -1.23 12.50 54.34
N PRO A 643 -0.32 11.99 53.48
CA PRO A 643 0.91 11.35 53.95
C PRO A 643 1.86 12.34 54.66
N GLY A 644 2.60 11.86 55.66
CA GLY A 644 3.62 12.64 56.39
C GLY A 644 3.14 13.17 57.74
N ASP A 645 3.86 14.15 58.29
CA ASP A 645 3.47 14.84 59.52
C ASP A 645 2.42 15.91 59.22
N GLU A 646 1.14 15.51 59.29
CA GLU A 646 0.02 16.39 58.97
C GLU A 646 -0.02 17.63 59.88
N THR A 647 0.30 17.48 61.17
CA THR A 647 0.27 18.59 62.13
C THR A 647 1.38 19.60 61.82
N ALA A 648 2.61 19.13 61.58
CA ALA A 648 3.72 20.02 61.22
C ALA A 648 3.43 20.79 59.91
N PHE A 649 2.87 20.12 58.90
CA PHE A 649 2.48 20.77 57.65
C PHE A 649 1.45 21.87 57.87
N LEU A 650 0.38 21.58 58.62
CA LEU A 650 -0.66 22.59 58.91
C LEU A 650 -0.10 23.76 59.73
N VAL A 651 0.78 23.51 60.69
CA VAL A 651 1.46 24.56 61.47
C VAL A 651 2.27 25.48 60.55
N GLU A 652 3.00 24.90 59.60
CA GLU A 652 3.77 25.66 58.62
C GLU A 652 2.88 26.52 57.72
N MET A 653 1.77 25.96 57.21
CA MET A 653 0.81 26.71 56.38
C MET A 653 0.12 27.82 57.17
N LEU A 654 -0.31 27.56 58.41
CA LEU A 654 -0.84 28.61 59.31
C LEU A 654 0.18 29.72 59.52
N GLY A 655 1.45 29.36 59.73
CA GLY A 655 2.56 30.29 59.82
C GLY A 655 2.78 31.12 58.57
N GLY A 656 2.54 30.55 57.38
CA GLY A 656 2.59 31.24 56.09
C GLY A 656 1.57 32.36 55.91
N LEU A 657 0.42 32.24 56.57
CA LEU A 657 -0.57 33.32 56.63
C LEU A 657 -0.22 34.34 57.72
N GLY A 658 0.29 33.88 58.86
CA GLY A 658 0.72 34.76 59.96
C GLY A 658 -0.41 35.73 60.37
N GLU A 659 -0.15 37.03 60.27
CA GLU A 659 -1.13 38.08 60.61
C GLU A 659 -2.32 38.17 59.62
N LYS A 660 -2.15 37.70 58.37
CA LYS A 660 -3.22 37.66 57.36
C LYS A 660 -4.22 36.53 57.61
N LEU A 661 -3.99 35.69 58.62
CA LEU A 661 -4.88 34.57 58.94
C LEU A 661 -6.26 35.10 59.38
N ASP A 662 -7.30 34.60 58.71
CA ASP A 662 -8.67 34.65 59.18
C ASP A 662 -8.93 33.45 60.11
N GLY A 663 -8.84 33.68 61.42
CA GLY A 663 -9.02 32.65 62.44
C GLY A 663 -10.45 32.07 62.44
N ALA A 664 -11.44 32.89 62.11
CA ALA A 664 -12.84 32.51 61.99
C ALA A 664 -13.06 31.52 60.84
N TRP A 665 -12.52 31.85 59.67
CA TRP A 665 -12.57 30.96 58.50
C TRP A 665 -11.86 29.63 58.76
N VAL A 666 -10.63 29.65 59.30
CA VAL A 666 -9.87 28.41 59.58
C VAL A 666 -10.59 27.53 60.60
N ALA A 667 -11.17 28.12 61.64
CA ALA A 667 -11.97 27.39 62.61
C ALA A 667 -13.17 26.71 61.94
N ARG A 668 -13.92 27.42 61.08
CA ARG A 668 -15.05 26.83 60.33
C ARG A 668 -14.59 25.71 59.40
N ALA A 669 -13.52 25.94 58.63
CA ALA A 669 -13.02 24.96 57.67
C ALA A 669 -12.43 23.70 58.36
N GLY A 670 -11.89 23.84 59.56
CA GLY A 670 -11.18 22.76 60.26
C GLY A 670 -11.93 22.07 61.40
N LEU A 671 -12.96 22.69 61.99
CA LEU A 671 -13.63 22.20 63.21
C LEU A 671 -15.15 22.05 63.09
N ALA A 672 -15.77 22.51 61.99
CA ALA A 672 -17.22 22.40 61.80
C ALA A 672 -17.71 20.95 61.88
N SER A 673 -18.99 20.76 62.22
CA SER A 673 -19.62 19.46 62.43
C SER A 673 -19.50 18.48 61.24
N GLY A 674 -19.30 18.99 60.01
CA GLY A 674 -19.02 18.18 58.82
C GLY A 674 -17.60 17.59 58.76
N ILE A 675 -16.67 18.08 59.58
CA ILE A 675 -15.29 17.58 59.66
C ILE A 675 -15.22 16.42 60.66
N ARG A 676 -14.60 15.30 60.23
CA ARG A 676 -14.42 14.11 61.06
C ARG A 676 -13.66 14.43 62.35
N ALA A 677 -14.06 13.80 63.45
CA ALA A 677 -13.47 13.99 64.78
C ALA A 677 -11.93 13.88 64.81
N SER A 678 -11.36 12.90 64.08
CA SER A 678 -9.90 12.73 63.99
C SER A 678 -9.20 13.92 63.35
N LEU A 679 -9.77 14.47 62.28
CA LEU A 679 -9.24 15.64 61.57
C LEU A 679 -9.43 16.91 62.39
N ALA A 680 -10.60 17.09 63.01
CA ALA A 680 -10.87 18.22 63.90
C ALA A 680 -9.91 18.22 65.11
N SER A 681 -9.62 17.04 65.67
CA SER A 681 -8.65 16.90 66.76
C SER A 681 -7.24 17.30 66.34
N ARG A 682 -6.75 16.76 65.22
CA ARG A 682 -5.48 17.15 64.61
C ARG A 682 -5.41 18.65 64.32
N ASN A 683 -6.46 19.22 63.73
CA ASN A 683 -6.53 20.64 63.39
C ASN A 683 -6.44 21.52 64.64
N MET A 684 -7.17 21.17 65.70
CA MET A 684 -7.11 21.90 66.98
C MET A 684 -5.69 21.90 67.58
N VAL A 685 -5.01 20.75 67.53
CA VAL A 685 -3.59 20.66 67.96
C VAL A 685 -2.70 21.54 67.09
N ALA A 686 -2.90 21.54 65.77
CA ALA A 686 -2.15 22.41 64.85
C ALA A 686 -2.41 23.91 65.12
N PHE A 687 -3.65 24.28 65.48
CA PHE A 687 -4.04 25.65 65.82
C PHE A 687 -3.30 26.16 67.06
N GLN A 688 -3.16 25.33 68.09
CA GLN A 688 -2.39 25.67 69.29
C GLN A 688 -0.88 25.72 69.01
N LYS A 689 -0.36 24.84 68.16
CA LYS A 689 1.06 24.81 67.78
C LYS A 689 1.45 25.84 66.72
N ALA A 690 0.49 26.59 66.17
CA ALA A 690 0.74 27.60 65.15
C ALA A 690 1.77 28.66 65.62
N THR A 691 2.40 29.34 64.67
CA THR A 691 3.33 30.44 64.99
C THR A 691 2.61 31.53 65.79
N LYS A 692 3.34 32.29 66.61
CA LYS A 692 2.74 33.28 67.53
C LYS A 692 1.76 34.24 66.84
N LEU A 693 2.09 34.71 65.63
CA LEU A 693 1.23 35.64 64.87
C LEU A 693 -0.05 34.95 64.37
N ALA A 694 0.05 33.74 63.83
CA ALA A 694 -1.10 32.97 63.37
C ALA A 694 -1.99 32.52 64.55
N ARG A 695 -1.39 32.03 65.64
CA ARG A 695 -2.11 31.63 66.85
C ARG A 695 -2.87 32.80 67.46
N LEU A 696 -2.30 34.01 67.48
CA LEU A 696 -2.98 35.20 67.96
C LEU A 696 -4.31 35.45 67.21
N ARG A 697 -4.35 35.23 65.89
CA ARG A 697 -5.58 35.37 65.09
C ARG A 697 -6.63 34.32 65.45
N LEU A 698 -6.22 33.10 65.77
CA LEU A 698 -7.11 32.03 66.27
C LEU A 698 -7.62 32.33 67.69
N VAL A 699 -6.75 32.86 68.56
CA VAL A 699 -7.09 33.31 69.92
C VAL A 699 -8.14 34.43 69.89
N CYS A 700 -7.97 35.42 69.00
CA CYS A 700 -9.00 36.46 68.81
C CYS A 700 -10.33 35.91 68.27
N ALA A 701 -10.29 34.80 67.54
CA ALA A 701 -11.47 34.12 67.00
C ALA A 701 -12.03 33.01 67.93
N ILE A 702 -11.56 32.90 69.18
CA ILE A 702 -11.93 31.79 70.07
C ILE A 702 -13.45 31.73 70.33
N GLY A 703 -14.14 32.88 70.30
CA GLY A 703 -15.59 32.96 70.45
C GLY A 703 -16.31 32.13 69.38
N GLU A 704 -15.89 32.28 68.13
CA GLU A 704 -16.41 31.50 66.99
C GLU A 704 -16.00 30.04 67.09
N VAL A 705 -14.78 29.73 67.53
CA VAL A 705 -14.35 28.35 67.80
C VAL A 705 -15.30 27.69 68.80
N GLY A 706 -15.67 28.39 69.88
CA GLY A 706 -16.61 27.90 70.87
C GLY A 706 -18.01 27.66 70.31
N GLU A 707 -18.49 28.55 69.44
CA GLU A 707 -19.76 28.38 68.73
C GLU A 707 -19.74 27.15 67.80
N ILE A 708 -18.69 27.02 66.97
CA ILE A 708 -18.53 25.90 66.02
C ILE A 708 -18.47 24.56 66.74
N LEU A 709 -17.72 24.48 67.84
CA LEU A 709 -17.64 23.26 68.65
C LEU A 709 -18.97 22.94 69.33
N ARG A 710 -19.74 23.95 69.75
CA ARG A 710 -21.11 23.76 70.27
C ARG A 710 -22.04 23.20 69.20
N GLU A 711 -21.91 23.63 67.95
CA GLU A 711 -22.72 23.12 66.82
C GLU A 711 -22.49 21.63 66.53
N ARG A 712 -21.34 21.07 66.94
CA ARG A 712 -21.09 19.62 66.90
C ARG A 712 -21.99 18.84 67.87
N ARG A 713 -22.66 19.51 68.83
CA ARG A 713 -23.57 18.98 69.87
C ARG A 713 -22.91 18.08 70.91
N VAL A 714 -21.86 17.35 70.54
CA VAL A 714 -21.02 16.52 71.39
C VAL A 714 -19.58 16.97 71.22
N PHE A 715 -18.81 16.94 72.31
CA PHE A 715 -17.37 17.16 72.24
C PHE A 715 -16.67 15.84 71.88
N ASP A 716 -16.51 15.60 70.58
CA ASP A 716 -15.96 14.37 70.01
C ASP A 716 -14.46 14.45 69.70
N LEU A 717 -13.79 15.51 70.18
CA LEU A 717 -12.35 15.71 70.01
C LEU A 717 -11.56 14.92 71.06
N ASP A 718 -10.37 14.45 70.69
CA ASP A 718 -9.50 13.68 71.59
C ASP A 718 -8.89 14.54 72.73
N ALA A 719 -8.21 13.87 73.67
CA ALA A 719 -7.65 14.53 74.85
C ALA A 719 -6.60 15.60 74.51
N ALA A 720 -5.78 15.38 73.48
CA ALA A 720 -4.75 16.35 73.08
C ALA A 720 -5.39 17.59 72.46
N ALA A 721 -6.46 17.41 71.69
CA ALA A 721 -7.24 18.49 71.12
C ALA A 721 -8.04 19.27 72.20
N ALA A 722 -8.57 18.58 73.21
CA ALA A 722 -9.22 19.21 74.36
C ALA A 722 -8.23 20.09 75.16
N GLU A 723 -7.02 19.58 75.39
CA GLU A 723 -5.93 20.34 76.03
C GLU A 723 -5.53 21.55 75.17
N ALA A 724 -5.32 21.36 73.87
CA ALA A 724 -5.00 22.44 72.94
C ALA A 724 -6.09 23.53 72.90
N CYS A 725 -7.36 23.14 72.94
CA CYS A 725 -8.47 24.09 73.00
C CYS A 725 -8.52 24.83 74.36
N ALA A 726 -8.22 24.13 75.46
CA ALA A 726 -8.15 24.74 76.79
C ALA A 726 -7.01 25.78 76.85
N ASP A 727 -5.85 25.47 76.28
CA ASP A 727 -4.72 26.39 76.18
C ASP A 727 -5.06 27.64 75.37
N LEU A 728 -5.68 27.48 74.20
CA LEU A 728 -6.12 28.59 73.36
C LEU A 728 -7.15 29.47 74.09
N LEU A 729 -8.10 28.87 74.81
CA LEU A 729 -9.08 29.60 75.61
C LEU A 729 -8.43 30.34 76.80
N LEU A 730 -7.42 29.73 77.42
CA LEU A 730 -6.67 30.35 78.52
C LEU A 730 -5.79 31.51 78.02
N GLU A 731 -5.23 31.41 76.82
CA GLU A 731 -4.53 32.50 76.15
C GLU A 731 -5.51 33.62 75.79
N ALA A 732 -6.69 33.28 75.27
CA ALA A 732 -7.74 34.25 74.94
C ALA A 732 -8.27 35.00 76.16
N ASP A 733 -8.39 34.36 77.33
CA ASP A 733 -8.81 35.05 78.56
C ASP A 733 -7.88 36.22 78.93
N LYS A 734 -6.60 36.15 78.52
CA LYS A 734 -5.62 37.22 78.76
C LYS A 734 -5.59 38.27 77.66
N VAL A 735 -5.81 37.86 76.41
CA VAL A 735 -5.62 38.69 75.22
C VAL A 735 -6.93 39.31 74.73
N GLU A 736 -8.00 38.53 74.66
CA GLU A 736 -9.31 38.93 74.15
C GLU A 736 -10.45 38.41 75.06
N PRO A 737 -10.63 39.02 76.26
CA PRO A 737 -11.52 38.48 77.30
C PRO A 737 -12.99 38.33 76.88
N TYR A 738 -13.48 39.20 75.98
CA TYR A 738 -14.85 39.13 75.47
C TYR A 738 -15.06 37.89 74.59
N ALA A 739 -14.10 37.58 73.70
CA ALA A 739 -14.16 36.38 72.87
C ALA A 739 -14.04 35.11 73.73
N ALA A 740 -13.16 35.13 74.75
CA ALA A 740 -13.02 34.04 75.71
C ALA A 740 -14.30 33.81 76.53
N LEU A 741 -14.98 34.87 76.96
CA LEU A 741 -16.27 34.80 77.64
C LEU A 741 -17.35 34.21 76.73
N ALA A 742 -17.41 34.64 75.46
CA ALA A 742 -18.34 34.09 74.48
C ALA A 742 -18.11 32.59 74.26
N ALA A 743 -16.85 32.19 74.03
CA ALA A 743 -16.46 30.79 73.87
C ALA A 743 -16.83 29.95 75.10
N ALA A 744 -16.50 30.43 76.29
CA ALA A 744 -16.84 29.76 77.55
C ALA A 744 -18.36 29.60 77.70
N GLY A 745 -19.14 30.64 77.38
CA GLY A 745 -20.60 30.62 77.40
C GLY A 745 -21.21 29.59 76.45
N HIS A 746 -20.66 29.44 75.24
CA HIS A 746 -21.10 28.41 74.29
C HIS A 746 -20.72 26.99 74.72
N LEU A 747 -19.51 26.82 75.26
CA LEU A 747 -18.93 25.52 75.53
C LEU A 747 -19.34 24.94 76.87
N LEU A 748 -19.30 25.72 77.95
CA LEU A 748 -19.46 25.19 79.31
C LEU A 748 -20.75 24.37 79.51
N PRO A 749 -21.93 24.80 79.04
CA PRO A 749 -23.14 23.98 79.15
C PRO A 749 -22.98 22.62 78.49
N MET A 750 -22.39 22.56 77.29
CA MET A 750 -22.14 21.30 76.60
C MET A 750 -21.13 20.44 77.37
N LEU A 751 -19.97 21.00 77.74
CA LEU A 751 -18.89 20.26 78.41
C LEU A 751 -19.35 19.62 79.73
N MET A 752 -20.16 20.33 80.51
CA MET A 752 -20.69 19.86 81.80
C MET A 752 -21.56 18.60 81.70
N HIS A 753 -22.16 18.34 80.52
CA HIS A 753 -22.95 17.13 80.27
C HIS A 753 -22.10 15.96 79.71
N GLN A 754 -20.89 16.21 79.20
CA GLN A 754 -20.01 15.22 78.57
C GLN A 754 -19.15 14.47 79.60
N ARG A 755 -19.80 13.77 80.52
CA ARG A 755 -19.19 13.14 81.70
C ARG A 755 -18.16 12.04 81.43
N LYS A 756 -18.08 11.54 80.19
CA LYS A 756 -17.13 10.47 79.80
C LYS A 756 -15.98 10.96 78.92
N GLU A 757 -16.11 12.16 78.36
CA GLU A 757 -15.15 12.72 77.40
C GLU A 757 -14.02 13.49 78.11
N PRO A 758 -12.84 13.68 77.49
CA PRO A 758 -11.68 14.32 78.10
C PRO A 758 -11.78 15.86 78.16
N VAL A 759 -12.89 16.38 78.67
CA VAL A 759 -13.24 17.82 78.65
C VAL A 759 -12.88 18.59 79.92
N SER A 760 -12.37 17.90 80.94
CA SER A 760 -12.14 18.45 82.28
C SER A 760 -11.19 19.65 82.32
N LEU A 761 -10.15 19.66 81.49
CA LEU A 761 -9.23 20.80 81.36
C LEU A 761 -9.90 22.01 80.72
N MET A 762 -10.78 21.80 79.74
CA MET A 762 -11.57 22.89 79.16
C MET A 762 -12.55 23.46 80.18
N ILE A 763 -13.19 22.61 81.00
CA ILE A 763 -14.03 23.05 82.12
C ILE A 763 -13.20 23.87 83.12
N ALA A 764 -11.98 23.42 83.42
CA ALA A 764 -11.06 24.15 84.30
C ALA A 764 -10.62 25.51 83.77
N VAL A 765 -10.84 25.83 82.49
CA VAL A 765 -10.61 27.16 81.90
C VAL A 765 -11.93 27.93 81.75
N ALA A 766 -12.96 27.31 81.18
CA ALA A 766 -14.23 27.96 80.88
C ALA A 766 -15.05 28.31 82.13
N PHE A 767 -15.08 27.43 83.14
CA PHE A 767 -15.85 27.67 84.36
C PHE A 767 -15.38 28.92 85.13
N PRO A 768 -14.07 29.12 85.39
CA PRO A 768 -13.59 30.35 86.02
C PRO A 768 -13.97 31.64 85.29
N ILE A 769 -13.96 31.64 83.95
CA ILE A 769 -14.34 32.80 83.14
C ILE A 769 -15.78 33.19 83.42
N ILE A 770 -16.71 32.22 83.36
CA ILE A 770 -18.13 32.45 83.67
C ILE A 770 -18.34 32.76 85.16
N TYR A 771 -17.64 32.06 86.05
CA TYR A 771 -17.76 32.23 87.50
C TYR A 771 -17.41 33.66 87.96
N ARG A 772 -16.39 34.28 87.35
CA ARG A 772 -16.04 35.70 87.60
C ARG A 772 -17.17 36.65 87.19
N GLU A 773 -17.83 36.39 86.05
CA GLU A 773 -18.97 37.21 85.60
C GLU A 773 -20.20 37.01 86.47
N LEU A 774 -20.50 35.77 86.90
CA LEU A 774 -21.61 35.48 87.83
C LEU A 774 -21.41 36.13 89.20
N ALA A 775 -20.16 36.39 89.61
CA ALA A 775 -19.83 37.07 90.86
C ALA A 775 -20.00 38.60 90.80
N LYS A 776 -20.16 39.19 89.61
CA LYS A 776 -20.46 40.62 89.46
C LYS A 776 -21.92 40.91 89.83
N LYS A 777 -22.17 42.11 90.36
CA LYS A 777 -23.50 42.51 90.87
C LYS A 777 -24.47 43.03 89.79
N ASP A 778 -24.00 43.25 88.57
CA ASP A 778 -24.76 43.84 87.45
C ASP A 778 -25.51 42.79 86.60
N GLU A 779 -26.27 43.27 85.60
CA GLU A 779 -27.02 42.43 84.67
C GLU A 779 -26.07 41.55 83.83
N VAL A 780 -26.32 40.24 83.80
CA VAL A 780 -25.44 39.26 83.15
C VAL A 780 -25.68 39.28 81.64
N PRO A 781 -24.65 39.22 80.78
CA PRO A 781 -24.79 39.15 79.32
C PRO A 781 -25.82 38.11 78.85
N ASP A 782 -26.59 38.42 77.81
CA ASP A 782 -27.68 37.56 77.29
C ASP A 782 -27.25 36.13 76.97
N LEU A 783 -26.00 35.95 76.51
CA LEU A 783 -25.42 34.64 76.21
C LEU A 783 -25.41 33.70 77.42
N LEU A 784 -25.29 34.25 78.63
CA LEU A 784 -25.23 33.48 79.87
C LEU A 784 -26.62 33.19 80.46
N LYS A 785 -27.70 33.75 79.90
CA LYS A 785 -29.08 33.47 80.32
C LYS A 785 -29.55 32.04 79.98
N PHE A 786 -28.82 31.36 79.09
CA PHE A 786 -29.07 29.97 78.67
C PHE A 786 -28.22 28.94 79.43
N VAL A 787 -27.32 29.38 80.32
CA VAL A 787 -26.59 28.48 81.21
C VAL A 787 -27.56 28.04 82.31
N PRO A 788 -27.74 26.73 82.58
CA PRO A 788 -28.86 26.19 83.37
C PRO A 788 -28.85 26.51 84.88
N PHE A 789 -28.10 27.53 85.31
CA PHE A 789 -27.82 27.85 86.72
C PHE A 789 -28.49 29.15 87.21
N PHE A 790 -29.63 29.54 86.64
CA PHE A 790 -30.30 30.79 87.01
C PHE A 790 -31.09 30.63 88.33
N ASP A 791 -30.39 30.82 89.46
CA ASP A 791 -30.95 30.95 90.83
C ASP A 791 -30.48 32.29 91.46
N TRP A 792 -31.15 32.75 92.52
CA TRP A 792 -30.90 34.07 93.14
C TRP A 792 -29.49 34.21 93.75
N ASP A 793 -28.87 33.09 94.15
CA ASP A 793 -27.42 32.99 94.48
C ASP A 793 -26.68 32.22 93.38
N ARG A 794 -26.38 32.96 92.30
CA ARG A 794 -25.79 32.48 91.04
C ARG A 794 -24.48 31.70 91.25
N CYS A 795 -23.61 32.16 92.15
CA CYS A 795 -22.34 31.49 92.42
C CYS A 795 -22.54 30.20 93.23
N LYS A 796 -23.50 30.16 94.17
CA LYS A 796 -23.82 28.93 94.91
C LYS A 796 -24.37 27.85 93.99
N ALA A 797 -25.29 28.17 93.08
CA ALA A 797 -25.81 27.22 92.11
C ALA A 797 -24.72 26.67 91.19
N ALA A 798 -23.88 27.55 90.62
CA ALA A 798 -22.77 27.15 89.76
C ALA A 798 -21.77 26.20 90.43
N ARG A 799 -21.41 26.44 91.71
CA ARG A 799 -20.53 25.53 92.48
C ARG A 799 -21.17 24.15 92.69
N GLN A 800 -22.49 24.08 92.93
CA GLN A 800 -23.19 22.81 93.14
C GLN A 800 -23.13 21.94 91.90
N GLU A 801 -23.40 22.54 90.75
CA GLU A 801 -23.47 21.86 89.46
C GLU A 801 -22.08 21.43 88.98
N LEU A 802 -21.05 22.26 89.21
CA LEU A 802 -19.65 21.89 89.01
C LEU A 802 -19.29 20.62 89.80
N VAL A 803 -19.54 20.62 91.10
CA VAL A 803 -19.22 19.49 91.99
C VAL A 803 -20.01 18.25 91.58
N SER A 804 -21.31 18.39 91.31
CA SER A 804 -22.18 17.30 90.86
C SER A 804 -21.67 16.67 89.55
N ALA A 805 -21.31 17.49 88.56
CA ALA A 805 -20.81 17.00 87.28
C ALA A 805 -19.47 16.26 87.41
N PHE A 806 -18.51 16.80 88.16
CA PHE A 806 -17.22 16.14 88.41
C PHE A 806 -17.37 14.84 89.20
N MET A 807 -18.23 14.82 90.23
CA MET A 807 -18.44 13.59 91.02
C MET A 807 -19.13 12.48 90.22
N ALA A 808 -19.92 12.85 89.20
CA ALA A 808 -20.62 11.92 88.33
C ALA A 808 -19.88 11.59 87.02
N SER A 809 -18.64 12.07 86.83
CA SER A 809 -17.85 11.89 85.60
C SER A 809 -16.68 10.91 85.77
N SER A 810 -16.06 10.56 84.64
CA SER A 810 -14.78 9.85 84.58
C SER A 810 -13.60 10.80 84.42
N TRP A 811 -13.80 12.10 84.69
CA TRP A 811 -12.76 13.11 84.56
C TRP A 811 -11.65 12.94 85.62
N PRO A 812 -10.41 13.36 85.31
CA PRO A 812 -9.34 13.40 86.30
C PRO A 812 -9.74 14.24 87.53
N PRO A 813 -9.77 13.65 88.74
CA PRO A 813 -10.26 14.34 89.93
C PRO A 813 -9.48 15.60 90.29
N GLY A 814 -8.17 15.64 89.99
CA GLY A 814 -7.32 16.81 90.20
C GLY A 814 -7.77 18.05 89.44
N ASP A 815 -8.46 17.88 88.31
CA ASP A 815 -8.94 19.01 87.49
C ASP A 815 -10.08 19.79 88.19
N LEU A 816 -10.78 19.17 89.15
CA LEU A 816 -11.73 19.89 90.02
C LEU A 816 -10.98 20.88 90.93
N ALA A 817 -9.84 20.45 91.49
CA ALA A 817 -8.99 21.33 92.29
C ALA A 817 -8.32 22.41 91.41
N LEU A 818 -7.96 22.09 90.16
CA LEU A 818 -7.51 23.08 89.20
C LEU A 818 -8.58 24.15 88.94
N THR A 819 -9.81 23.72 88.68
CA THR A 819 -10.96 24.60 88.43
C THR A 819 -11.19 25.52 89.63
N ALA A 820 -11.22 24.94 90.84
CA ALA A 820 -11.46 25.68 92.07
C ALA A 820 -10.33 26.68 92.39
N CYS A 821 -9.08 26.30 92.11
CA CYS A 821 -7.92 27.19 92.22
C CYS A 821 -8.06 28.39 91.28
N ARG A 822 -8.40 28.15 90.00
CA ARG A 822 -8.57 29.23 89.01
C ARG A 822 -9.77 30.13 89.29
N CYS A 823 -10.80 29.62 89.98
CA CYS A 823 -11.91 30.44 90.49
C CYS A 823 -11.54 31.31 91.69
N ASN A 824 -10.34 31.11 92.27
CA ASN A 824 -9.95 31.66 93.58
C ASN A 824 -10.95 31.31 94.70
N ASP A 825 -11.54 30.11 94.64
CA ASP A 825 -12.59 29.66 95.58
C ASP A 825 -12.43 28.16 95.96
N LEU A 826 -11.18 27.76 96.17
CA LEU A 826 -10.79 26.41 96.60
C LEU A 826 -11.58 25.95 97.82
N GLY A 827 -11.69 26.83 98.83
CA GLY A 827 -12.36 26.51 100.09
C GLY A 827 -13.82 26.12 99.90
N LYS A 828 -14.63 26.95 99.22
CA LYS A 828 -16.08 26.68 99.09
C LYS A 828 -16.36 25.51 98.16
N ILE A 829 -15.61 25.37 97.07
CA ILE A 829 -15.83 24.26 96.12
C ILE A 829 -15.42 22.93 96.76
N LEU A 830 -14.22 22.81 97.33
CA LEU A 830 -13.75 21.55 97.93
C LEU A 830 -14.53 21.16 99.19
N ARG A 831 -14.93 22.12 100.05
CA ARG A 831 -15.83 21.82 101.18
C ARG A 831 -17.17 21.29 100.70
N ARG A 832 -17.72 21.86 99.64
CA ARG A 832 -18.99 21.38 99.07
C ARG A 832 -18.85 19.97 98.50
N THR A 833 -17.74 19.68 97.82
CA THR A 833 -17.42 18.30 97.40
C THR A 833 -17.37 17.36 98.58
N ALA A 834 -16.68 17.71 99.68
CA ALA A 834 -16.62 16.89 100.88
C ALA A 834 -17.99 16.65 101.55
N LYS A 835 -18.90 17.64 101.47
CA LYS A 835 -20.28 17.56 102.00
C LYS A 835 -21.23 16.72 101.12
N ALA A 836 -20.91 16.49 99.85
CA ALA A 836 -21.77 15.73 98.93
C ALA A 836 -21.73 14.22 99.21
N TYR A 837 -22.77 13.50 98.78
CA TYR A 837 -22.83 12.04 98.93
C TYR A 837 -21.69 11.34 98.18
N GLY A 838 -20.86 10.56 98.89
CA GLY A 838 -19.62 9.96 98.34
C GLY A 838 -18.45 10.94 98.21
N GLY A 839 -18.59 12.17 98.71
CA GLY A 839 -17.64 13.28 98.58
C GLY A 839 -16.28 13.05 99.24
N ASP A 840 -16.26 12.39 100.39
CA ASP A 840 -15.01 12.09 101.15
C ASP A 840 -14.07 11.18 100.35
N GLY A 841 -14.62 10.11 99.76
CA GLY A 841 -13.87 9.23 98.85
C GLY A 841 -13.44 9.97 97.57
N TYR A 842 -14.26 10.90 97.07
CA TYR A 842 -13.88 11.74 95.94
C TYR A 842 -12.71 12.67 96.27
N ILE A 843 -12.72 13.35 97.44
CA ILE A 843 -11.61 14.21 97.91
C ILE A 843 -10.31 13.41 98.05
N GLY A 844 -10.36 12.17 98.51
CA GLY A 844 -9.19 11.29 98.51
C GLY A 844 -8.60 11.05 97.12
N ARG A 845 -9.45 10.89 96.09
CA ARG A 845 -9.00 10.80 94.70
C ARG A 845 -8.45 12.13 94.16
N VAL A 846 -9.02 13.27 94.56
CA VAL A 846 -8.49 14.60 94.22
C VAL A 846 -7.07 14.75 94.79
N GLU A 847 -6.87 14.39 96.05
CA GLU A 847 -5.57 14.48 96.74
C GLU A 847 -4.49 13.64 96.06
N ALA A 848 -4.81 12.41 95.67
CA ALA A 848 -3.90 11.52 94.95
C ALA A 848 -3.49 12.07 93.56
N ASP A 849 -4.32 12.93 92.96
CA ASP A 849 -4.14 13.46 91.61
C ASP A 849 -3.54 14.88 91.58
N LEU A 850 -3.27 15.50 92.76
CA LEU A 850 -2.72 16.86 92.85
C LEU A 850 -1.31 16.99 92.24
N ALA A 851 -0.56 15.89 92.13
CA ALA A 851 0.78 15.90 91.57
C ALA A 851 0.82 16.36 90.09
N ARG A 852 -0.30 16.24 89.35
CA ARG A 852 -0.41 16.74 87.97
C ARG A 852 -0.63 18.26 87.89
N LEU A 853 -1.01 18.91 88.99
CA LEU A 853 -1.33 20.34 88.99
C LEU A 853 -0.07 21.21 89.00
N PRO A 854 -0.12 22.42 88.40
CA PRO A 854 0.92 23.42 88.54
C PRO A 854 1.16 23.77 90.02
N ASP A 855 2.41 24.06 90.40
CA ASP A 855 2.78 24.35 91.79
C ASP A 855 1.94 25.46 92.45
N GLY A 856 1.54 26.46 91.66
CA GLY A 856 0.68 27.56 92.09
C GLY A 856 -0.71 27.13 92.55
N CYS A 857 -1.23 26.00 92.07
CA CYS A 857 -2.51 25.43 92.49
C CYS A 857 -2.36 24.22 93.41
N ARG A 858 -1.27 23.46 93.28
CA ARG A 858 -0.98 22.28 94.09
C ARG A 858 -0.89 22.63 95.57
N LYS A 859 -0.05 23.61 95.95
CA LYS A 859 0.18 23.97 97.36
C LYS A 859 -1.11 24.47 98.05
N PRO A 860 -1.89 25.42 97.47
CA PRO A 860 -3.15 25.85 98.07
C PRO A 860 -4.20 24.73 98.15
N ALA A 861 -4.27 23.85 97.14
CA ALA A 861 -5.20 22.72 97.16
C ALA A 861 -4.86 21.71 98.27
N THR A 862 -3.58 21.34 98.43
CA THR A 862 -3.14 20.46 99.53
C THR A 862 -3.48 21.05 100.89
N GLN A 863 -3.18 22.34 101.11
CA GLN A 863 -3.50 23.03 102.36
C GLN A 863 -5.00 23.04 102.65
N THR A 864 -5.81 23.30 101.62
CA THR A 864 -7.28 23.34 101.74
C THR A 864 -7.84 21.95 102.07
N ILE A 865 -7.36 20.88 101.43
CA ILE A 865 -7.79 19.50 101.73
C ILE A 865 -7.39 19.10 103.15
N SER A 866 -6.16 19.41 103.58
CA SER A 866 -5.71 19.16 104.96
C SER A 866 -6.58 19.90 105.98
N SER A 867 -6.94 21.17 105.70
CA SER A 867 -7.84 21.95 106.54
C SER A 867 -9.24 21.34 106.63
N ILE A 868 -9.81 20.88 105.51
CA ILE A 868 -11.13 20.22 105.48
C ILE A 868 -11.12 18.91 106.26
N ARG A 869 -10.02 18.14 106.20
CA ARG A 869 -9.87 16.89 106.97
C ARG A 869 -9.69 17.15 108.47
N SER A 870 -9.05 18.25 108.86
CA SER A 870 -8.88 18.61 110.27
C SER A 870 -10.15 19.16 110.94
N ASP A 871 -11.10 19.71 110.16
CA ASP A 871 -12.31 20.38 110.64
C ASP A 871 -13.59 19.51 110.45
N TRP A 872 -13.44 18.19 110.65
CA TRP A 872 -14.44 17.18 110.25
C TRP A 872 -15.71 17.14 111.13
N SER A 873 -15.77 17.94 112.20
CA SER A 873 -16.94 18.10 113.08
C SER A 873 -18.01 19.06 112.51
N ALA A 874 -17.73 19.79 111.44
CA ALA A 874 -18.68 20.71 110.79
C ALA A 874 -19.64 20.06 109.76
N LYS A 875 -19.81 18.72 109.81
CA LYS A 875 -20.67 17.94 108.90
C LYS A 875 -22.17 18.30 108.98
N VAL A 876 -22.57 19.21 109.88
CA VAL A 876 -23.97 19.55 110.21
C VAL A 876 -24.28 21.06 110.09
N ASP A 877 -23.37 21.91 109.60
CA ASP A 877 -23.68 23.34 109.40
C ASP A 877 -24.27 23.60 107.99
N TRP A 878 -25.56 23.92 107.96
CA TRP A 878 -26.41 24.09 106.77
C TRP A 878 -26.29 25.47 106.09
N ARG A 879 -25.35 26.32 106.51
CA ARG A 879 -25.23 27.71 106.04
C ARG A 879 -24.37 27.96 104.79
N ASP A 880 -23.86 26.94 104.11
CA ASP A 880 -23.08 27.08 102.86
C ASP A 880 -23.87 26.76 101.58
#